data_AF-A0A3D0LYV0-F1
#
_entry.id   AF-A0A3D0LYV0-F1
#
_cell.length_a   1.000
_cell.length_b   1.000
_cell.length_c   1.000
_cell.angle_alpha   90.00
_cell.angle_beta   90.00
_cell.angle_gamma   90.00
#
_symmetry.space_group_name_H-M   'P 1'
#
loop_
_entity.id
_entity.type
_entity.pdbx_description
1 polymer ?
#
loop_
_entity_poly.entity_id
_entity_poly.type
_entity_poly.pdbx_seq_one_letter_code
_entity_poly.pdbx_strand_id
1 'polypeptide(L)'
;MADIRIADILQSEYSDFLEFCLNADKRYRSELAKSDYVAFRSQYGISREKIAQLRKLIESYDQAADSSSSVNDDGNIATIEPDKTDSVAEIANDSIPWKNKVVVLETTLIKDGPSGLPQNEALSTETVPQTTGEEDHKKNQKMEATPVTSLSCESELPLCQFFDVIWDLYIDTPLLESDIGVRAYNSLRAGRKKDGSTVSCKTVGDVLQLSPLQLSNYKNMGRLSIKRIIIALDAIVHSENGKHEKECFATVMPISDNCKNEVLAMLHNESYDTSDFSDDERTTFSKYMSACEITGKEMALAAANGSRVIIDVMQTFRDFYEEPLKLYERKVKFDQAACSLPIEIKELPVEPFIFAYRASGATNKSGFNISPDAEATVLDFVHTIMSDTGDTSKALDFAIPFVTWLKFDVTKLCQPMRDCLEKQRDNAQFVFEQRMLGETLEVVGNAMGVSRERIRQIEKKVTQIITHSYDAQKNDHDILATIYALRGGDTVLRYDEIAAQVGDADAQMIWYLAKKDLINCEAYHFSHQSNAIVFGDESEHVALSSLLAELPAFVEESEMPHYIANLVEKHGIAEELLRMQLRSTYKRDGMFYHRGRLTVVFMCDYILRTRFPNGYKIADESDHKRFISYLVEVFESKGKITARALDAKIGQIGVLIDRGKYIHPSYIDVDKKIVDDVNAYIENSPRVVLTYTELYDTFSERFSGTQINNRYCLQGVLKLFGCPFVMRKDYITKESDVNLASEFEHFVEQNGRVHKSVLLEEFNGLSEINIGFFCQQLSTIVVLDGGYYMHSSQLHISEEDYNEQRKFLLTACRDTPVSTRMLFNEYMMRFTDFMIRNNIESQGNLFGVLQYMFKKEFFFSRPYISLSNDVDLTNHGVLLQHLIGVDSIEIEDLIDICDKNGIRFLSVRTLIESIEPDFIRVGKTMLMRKESVGVDDDSVLDTVQQINEIVHVRGGYCASKNIDDFSWFPDLNVPWNTYLLESVSALAGDLLTVLRINTSTIYTPVDVYIG
;
A
#
# COMPACT_ATOMS: atom_id res chain seq x y z
N MET A 1 6.35 13.93 -39.07
CA MET A 1 6.04 15.22 -38.42
C MET A 1 7.16 16.19 -38.77
N ALA A 2 6.85 17.45 -39.05
CA ALA A 2 7.87 18.50 -39.02
C ALA A 2 8.00 18.98 -37.57
N ASP A 3 9.21 19.23 -37.10
CA ASP A 3 9.43 19.71 -35.73
C ASP A 3 9.19 21.22 -35.66
N ILE A 4 8.52 21.66 -34.59
CA ILE A 4 8.05 23.04 -34.45
C ILE A 4 9.19 23.88 -33.91
N ARG A 5 9.52 25.00 -34.57
CA ARG A 5 10.56 25.91 -34.09
C ARG A 5 10.08 26.67 -32.87
N ILE A 6 10.97 26.89 -31.91
CA ILE A 6 10.65 27.62 -30.68
C ILE A 6 10.25 29.08 -31.02
N ALA A 7 10.84 29.66 -32.07
CA ALA A 7 10.51 30.99 -32.59
C ALA A 7 9.07 31.11 -33.12
N ASP A 8 8.48 30.02 -33.63
CA ASP A 8 7.13 30.03 -34.21
C ASP A 8 6.06 29.96 -33.08
N ILE A 9 6.45 29.51 -31.89
CA ILE A 9 5.60 29.38 -30.69
C ILE A 9 5.58 30.67 -29.85
N LEU A 10 6.73 31.35 -29.73
CA LEU A 10 6.96 32.42 -28.75
C LEU A 10 6.83 33.82 -29.38
N GLN A 11 5.59 34.29 -29.53
CA GLN A 11 5.32 35.67 -29.93
C GLN A 11 5.53 36.64 -28.76
N SER A 12 6.53 37.51 -28.89
CA SER A 12 6.91 38.69 -28.07
C SER A 12 7.04 38.57 -26.53
N GLU A 13 6.12 37.96 -25.79
CA GLU A 13 6.09 37.99 -24.31
C GLU A 13 7.18 37.14 -23.62
N TYR A 14 7.88 36.32 -24.42
CA TYR A 14 8.92 35.37 -24.01
C TYR A 14 10.18 35.47 -24.89
N SER A 15 10.49 36.66 -25.43
CA SER A 15 11.73 36.97 -26.15
C SER A 15 12.98 36.41 -25.47
N ASP A 16 13.06 36.62 -24.16
CA ASP A 16 14.23 36.32 -23.34
C ASP A 16 14.46 34.80 -23.22
N PHE A 17 13.38 34.00 -23.29
CA PHE A 17 13.48 32.55 -23.35
C PHE A 17 13.87 32.05 -24.75
N LEU A 18 13.40 32.70 -25.82
CA LEU A 18 13.85 32.40 -27.17
C LEU A 18 15.34 32.71 -27.34
N GLU A 19 15.81 33.85 -26.81
CA GLU A 19 17.23 34.21 -26.78
C GLU A 19 18.05 33.20 -25.96
N PHE A 20 17.60 32.82 -24.77
CA PHE A 20 18.22 31.76 -23.97
C PHE A 20 18.30 30.42 -24.74
N CYS A 21 17.25 30.04 -25.48
CA CYS A 21 17.27 28.82 -26.30
C CYS A 21 18.28 28.92 -27.45
N LEU A 22 18.32 30.05 -28.17
CA LEU A 22 19.27 30.29 -29.25
C LEU A 22 20.73 30.32 -28.75
N ASN A 23 20.98 30.90 -27.56
CA ASN A 23 22.29 30.88 -26.91
C ASN A 23 22.70 29.49 -26.41
N ALA A 24 21.75 28.55 -26.28
CA ALA A 24 22.00 27.13 -26.03
C ALA A 24 22.00 26.28 -27.32
N ASP A 25 21.98 26.92 -28.50
CA ASP A 25 21.78 26.38 -29.85
C ASP A 25 20.56 25.45 -30.01
N LYS A 26 19.50 25.69 -29.22
CA LYS A 26 18.21 25.01 -29.32
C LYS A 26 17.25 25.82 -30.17
N ARG A 27 16.71 25.18 -31.20
CA ARG A 27 15.90 25.80 -32.26
C ARG A 27 14.53 25.13 -32.40
N TYR A 28 14.42 23.86 -32.03
CA TYR A 28 13.21 23.04 -32.13
C TYR A 28 12.65 22.66 -30.76
N ARG A 29 11.33 22.52 -30.67
CA ARG A 29 10.64 22.24 -29.40
C ARG A 29 11.07 20.92 -28.77
N SER A 30 11.40 19.90 -29.57
CA SER A 30 11.86 18.59 -29.08
C SER A 30 13.17 18.64 -28.28
N GLU A 31 13.97 19.68 -28.47
CA GLU A 31 15.28 19.87 -27.83
C GLU A 31 15.16 20.39 -26.38
N LEU A 32 13.96 20.83 -25.97
CA LEU A 32 13.68 21.44 -24.66
C LEU A 32 13.43 20.39 -23.56
N ALA A 33 14.35 20.33 -22.61
CA ALA A 33 14.29 19.48 -21.43
C ALA A 33 13.85 20.27 -20.18
N LYS A 34 13.38 19.56 -19.15
CA LYS A 34 12.95 20.16 -17.86
C LYS A 34 14.06 20.94 -17.16
N SER A 35 15.34 20.65 -17.46
CA SER A 35 16.51 21.41 -17.03
C SER A 35 16.50 22.85 -17.52
N ASP A 36 16.02 23.08 -18.74
CA ASP A 36 16.25 24.34 -19.46
C ASP A 36 15.35 25.44 -18.88
N TYR A 37 14.10 25.09 -18.58
CA TYR A 37 13.17 25.93 -17.81
C TYR A 37 13.70 26.26 -16.40
N VAL A 38 14.51 25.38 -15.78
CA VAL A 38 15.12 25.62 -14.46
C VAL A 38 16.37 26.50 -14.58
N ALA A 39 17.19 26.29 -15.61
CA ALA A 39 18.36 27.10 -15.91
C ALA A 39 17.96 28.55 -16.25
N PHE A 40 17.03 28.73 -17.20
CA PHE A 40 16.46 30.04 -17.54
C PHE A 40 15.90 30.75 -16.31
N ARG A 41 15.10 30.05 -15.49
CA ARG A 41 14.58 30.59 -14.23
C ARG A 41 15.69 31.06 -13.28
N SER A 42 16.78 30.30 -13.18
CA SER A 42 17.88 30.59 -12.26
C SER A 42 18.83 31.67 -12.77
N GLN A 43 18.95 31.86 -14.08
CA GLN A 43 19.82 32.86 -14.71
C GLN A 43 19.10 34.21 -14.88
N TYR A 44 17.82 34.20 -15.25
CA TYR A 44 17.03 35.40 -15.55
C TYR A 44 16.05 35.78 -14.42
N GLY A 45 16.12 35.13 -13.25
CA GLY A 45 15.38 35.51 -12.04
C GLY A 45 13.86 35.28 -12.08
N ILE A 46 13.35 34.51 -13.05
CA ILE A 46 11.92 34.43 -13.39
C ILE A 46 11.07 33.78 -12.26
N SER A 47 9.82 34.23 -12.10
CA SER A 47 8.87 33.65 -11.14
C SER A 47 8.49 32.21 -11.49
N ARG A 48 7.99 31.45 -10.50
CA ARG A 48 7.52 30.07 -10.75
C ARG A 48 6.25 30.06 -11.61
N GLU A 49 5.37 31.06 -11.46
CA GLU A 49 4.17 31.21 -12.27
C GLU A 49 4.51 31.48 -13.75
N LYS A 50 5.42 32.43 -14.06
CA LYS A 50 5.77 32.74 -15.46
C LYS A 50 6.46 31.56 -16.16
N ILE A 51 7.25 30.76 -15.45
CA ILE A 51 7.80 29.49 -15.98
C ILE A 51 6.70 28.44 -16.21
N ALA A 52 5.71 28.34 -15.31
CA ALA A 52 4.59 27.42 -15.49
C ALA A 52 3.68 27.83 -16.68
N GLN A 53 3.48 29.14 -16.87
CA GLN A 53 2.76 29.71 -18.02
C GLN A 53 3.50 29.44 -19.33
N LEU A 54 4.80 29.77 -19.41
CA LEU A 54 5.69 29.47 -20.54
C LEU A 54 5.65 27.98 -20.93
N ARG A 55 5.80 27.09 -19.94
CA ARG A 55 5.78 25.65 -20.19
C ARG A 55 4.40 25.18 -20.65
N LYS A 56 3.30 25.69 -20.07
CA LYS A 56 1.94 25.37 -20.52
C LYS A 56 1.65 25.89 -21.94
N LEU A 57 2.18 27.06 -22.30
CA LEU A 57 2.10 27.60 -23.66
C LEU A 57 2.79 26.64 -24.65
N ILE A 58 4.04 26.28 -24.39
CA ILE A 58 4.81 25.35 -25.24
C ILE A 58 4.13 23.97 -25.30
N GLU A 59 3.60 23.44 -24.19
CA GLU A 59 2.90 22.15 -24.15
C GLU A 59 1.52 22.19 -24.83
N SER A 60 0.85 23.34 -24.90
CA SER A 60 -0.46 23.46 -25.58
C SER A 60 -0.39 23.27 -27.10
N TYR A 61 0.77 23.51 -27.73
CA TYR A 61 0.98 23.25 -29.16
C TYR A 61 1.05 21.74 -29.52
N ASP A 62 1.01 20.81 -28.56
CA ASP A 62 0.73 19.40 -28.87
C ASP A 62 -0.71 19.19 -29.38
N GLN A 63 -1.68 19.93 -28.83
CA GLN A 63 -3.11 19.63 -29.01
C GLN A 63 -3.70 20.20 -30.31
N ALA A 64 -3.01 21.18 -30.91
CA ALA A 64 -3.43 21.82 -32.17
C ALA A 64 -3.10 20.98 -33.42
N ALA A 65 -2.21 19.98 -33.33
CA ALA A 65 -1.79 19.19 -34.49
C ALA A 65 -2.83 18.11 -34.90
N ASP A 66 -3.53 17.53 -33.93
CA ASP A 66 -4.46 16.40 -34.14
C ASP A 66 -5.92 16.81 -34.38
N SER A 67 -6.22 18.12 -34.53
CA SER A 67 -7.61 18.63 -34.58
C SER A 67 -7.86 19.65 -35.71
N SER A 68 -7.90 19.20 -36.97
CA SER A 68 -8.20 20.04 -38.14
C SER A 68 -9.32 19.48 -39.03
N SER A 69 -10.59 19.56 -38.58
CA SER A 69 -11.75 19.11 -39.40
C SER A 69 -13.12 19.78 -39.18
N SER A 70 -13.23 21.10 -38.93
CA SER A 70 -14.48 21.85 -39.23
C SER A 70 -14.35 23.40 -39.21
N VAL A 71 -14.06 23.98 -40.37
CA VAL A 71 -14.82 25.06 -41.08
C VAL A 71 -15.66 26.08 -40.26
N ASN A 72 -15.47 27.39 -40.56
CA ASN A 72 -16.33 28.58 -40.33
C ASN A 72 -16.46 29.15 -38.89
N ASP A 73 -16.65 30.47 -38.65
CA ASP A 73 -16.45 31.71 -39.46
C ASP A 73 -16.46 32.96 -38.52
N ASP A 74 -15.87 34.10 -38.94
CA ASP A 74 -15.88 35.47 -38.30
C ASP A 74 -15.52 35.61 -36.79
N GLY A 75 -15.04 36.75 -36.25
CA GLY A 75 -14.61 38.02 -36.84
C GLY A 75 -14.44 39.17 -35.80
N ASN A 76 -13.48 40.08 -36.00
CA ASN A 76 -13.33 41.43 -35.40
C ASN A 76 -12.97 41.58 -33.87
N ILE A 77 -11.85 42.23 -33.51
CA ILE A 77 -11.64 43.67 -33.11
C ILE A 77 -12.04 44.02 -31.65
N ALA A 78 -11.31 44.83 -30.85
CA ALA A 78 -9.89 45.23 -30.74
C ALA A 78 -9.69 46.17 -29.49
N THR A 79 -8.44 46.40 -29.07
CA THR A 79 -7.92 47.60 -28.33
C THR A 79 -8.56 48.08 -27.01
N ILE A 80 -7.75 48.23 -25.95
CA ILE A 80 -7.31 49.51 -25.34
C ILE A 80 -6.27 49.26 -24.22
N GLU A 81 -5.48 50.30 -23.90
CA GLU A 81 -4.23 50.24 -23.11
C GLU A 81 -4.33 51.11 -21.80
N PRO A 82 -3.30 51.74 -21.17
CA PRO A 82 -2.90 51.41 -19.78
C PRO A 82 -3.07 52.58 -18.74
N ASP A 83 -1.96 52.99 -18.07
CA ASP A 83 -1.79 54.02 -17.01
C ASP A 83 -2.19 53.66 -15.55
N LYS A 84 -1.47 54.05 -14.47
CA LYS A 84 -0.10 54.62 -14.30
C LYS A 84 0.42 54.57 -12.82
N THR A 85 1.72 54.83 -12.64
CA THR A 85 2.51 55.48 -11.53
C THR A 85 1.76 56.24 -10.40
N ASP A 86 2.22 56.51 -9.16
CA ASP A 86 3.49 56.36 -8.36
C ASP A 86 3.22 56.77 -6.84
N SER A 87 4.12 56.92 -5.82
CA SER A 87 5.57 56.68 -5.55
C SER A 87 5.92 56.74 -4.03
N VAL A 88 6.87 55.91 -3.55
CA VAL A 88 8.00 56.18 -2.58
C VAL A 88 7.79 56.67 -1.10
N ALA A 89 8.71 56.21 -0.21
CA ALA A 89 9.10 56.65 1.16
C ALA A 89 8.25 56.25 2.41
N GLU A 90 8.81 56.03 3.62
CA GLU A 90 10.10 55.45 4.11
C GLU A 90 10.03 55.15 5.65
N ILE A 91 10.60 54.01 6.11
CA ILE A 91 11.28 53.71 7.43
C ILE A 91 10.61 54.21 8.76
N ALA A 92 10.40 53.46 9.87
CA ALA A 92 11.18 52.38 10.52
C ALA A 92 10.34 51.50 11.50
N ASN A 93 10.89 50.31 11.86
CA ASN A 93 10.72 49.51 13.11
C ASN A 93 9.28 49.13 13.61
N ASP A 94 9.03 48.06 14.37
CA ASP A 94 9.91 47.05 14.98
C ASP A 94 9.28 45.64 15.05
N SER A 95 10.07 44.70 15.57
CA SER A 95 10.02 43.25 15.67
C SER A 95 8.80 42.46 16.23
N ILE A 96 8.76 41.19 15.79
CA ILE A 96 8.42 39.94 16.54
C ILE A 96 6.93 39.44 16.56
N PRO A 97 6.68 38.10 16.61
CA PRO A 97 5.53 37.46 15.94
C PRO A 97 4.60 36.73 16.93
N TRP A 98 3.79 35.75 16.50
CA TRP A 98 3.30 34.65 17.37
C TRP A 98 3.09 33.29 16.66
N LYS A 99 3.17 32.22 17.46
CA LYS A 99 2.73 30.83 17.19
C LYS A 99 1.75 30.42 18.29
N ASN A 100 0.79 29.53 17.99
CA ASN A 100 0.34 28.35 18.76
C ASN A 100 -0.94 27.81 18.09
N LYS A 101 -1.27 26.50 18.00
CA LYS A 101 -0.97 25.27 18.76
C LYS A 101 -1.94 24.97 19.93
N VAL A 102 -3.02 24.26 19.59
CA VAL A 102 -3.73 23.16 20.28
C VAL A 102 -3.51 22.95 21.79
N VAL A 103 -4.61 22.85 22.56
CA VAL A 103 -4.86 21.83 23.63
C VAL A 103 -6.36 21.79 24.01
N VAL A 104 -6.80 20.69 24.65
CA VAL A 104 -8.19 20.31 25.01
C VAL A 104 -8.49 20.56 26.51
N LEU A 105 -9.75 20.83 26.89
CA LEU A 105 -10.38 20.30 28.14
C LEU A 105 -11.93 20.41 28.14
N GLU A 106 -12.57 20.16 29.30
CA GLU A 106 -13.86 19.46 29.39
C GLU A 106 -14.83 19.99 30.50
N THR A 107 -16.15 19.78 30.30
CA THR A 107 -17.27 19.67 31.31
C THR A 107 -17.80 20.82 32.23
N THR A 108 -19.14 20.87 32.28
CA THR A 108 -20.09 21.10 33.42
C THR A 108 -20.55 22.49 33.96
N LEU A 109 -21.90 22.69 33.90
CA LEU A 109 -22.82 23.40 34.83
C LEU A 109 -22.71 24.96 34.89
N ILE A 110 -23.73 25.79 35.22
CA ILE A 110 -24.90 25.72 36.13
C ILE A 110 -26.20 26.33 35.49
N LYS A 111 -27.35 26.22 36.18
CA LYS A 111 -28.74 26.65 35.87
C LYS A 111 -28.98 28.19 35.82
N ASP A 112 -30.08 28.64 35.18
CA ASP A 112 -31.28 29.20 35.87
C ASP A 112 -32.41 29.67 34.90
N GLY A 113 -33.57 30.07 35.45
CA GLY A 113 -34.74 30.69 34.78
C GLY A 113 -35.49 31.61 35.78
N PRO A 114 -36.79 31.96 35.64
CA PRO A 114 -37.78 31.63 34.60
C PRO A 114 -38.70 32.84 34.19
N SER A 115 -39.96 32.56 33.79
CA SER A 115 -41.17 33.44 33.75
C SER A 115 -41.49 34.25 32.47
N GLY A 116 -42.80 34.41 32.16
CA GLY A 116 -43.27 35.17 30.99
C GLY A 116 -44.64 34.80 30.38
N LEU A 117 -45.72 34.65 31.17
CA LEU A 117 -47.12 34.65 30.67
C LEU A 117 -47.74 36.04 30.89
N PRO A 118 -48.69 36.51 30.05
CA PRO A 118 -50.10 36.49 30.49
C PRO A 118 -51.21 36.46 29.39
N GLN A 119 -52.39 35.91 29.75
CA GLN A 119 -53.76 36.44 29.51
C GLN A 119 -54.34 36.61 28.06
N ASN A 120 -55.67 36.61 27.81
CA ASN A 120 -56.86 36.02 28.48
C ASN A 120 -58.08 36.07 27.51
N GLU A 121 -59.13 35.27 27.79
CA GLU A 121 -60.58 35.54 27.52
C GLU A 121 -61.08 35.75 26.05
N ALA A 122 -62.37 35.67 25.69
CA ALA A 122 -63.53 34.86 26.17
C ALA A 122 -64.75 34.97 25.19
N LEU A 123 -65.78 34.14 25.43
CA LEU A 123 -67.22 34.33 25.13
C LEU A 123 -67.82 34.22 23.68
N SER A 124 -68.42 33.05 23.42
CA SER A 124 -69.84 32.76 23.07
C SER A 124 -70.77 33.76 22.34
N THR A 125 -71.44 33.31 21.26
CA THR A 125 -72.92 33.04 21.10
C THR A 125 -73.21 32.47 19.68
N GLU A 126 -74.03 31.42 19.48
CA GLU A 126 -75.50 31.36 19.18
C GLU A 126 -75.94 32.10 17.88
N THR A 127 -76.89 31.62 17.04
CA THR A 127 -78.24 31.07 17.34
C THR A 127 -78.82 30.14 16.23
N VAL A 128 -79.96 29.46 16.50
CA VAL A 128 -80.70 28.36 15.77
C VAL A 128 -82.23 28.56 16.03
N PRO A 129 -83.28 28.25 15.18
CA PRO A 129 -83.54 27.01 14.39
C PRO A 129 -84.39 27.09 13.06
N GLN A 130 -84.63 25.93 12.40
CA GLN A 130 -85.91 25.44 11.77
C GLN A 130 -85.69 23.98 11.27
N THR A 131 -86.35 22.86 11.65
CA THR A 131 -87.77 22.44 11.87
C THR A 131 -88.60 22.33 10.58
N THR A 132 -89.32 21.26 10.20
CA THR A 132 -89.62 19.87 10.73
C THR A 132 -90.34 19.08 9.58
N GLY A 133 -90.58 17.76 9.57
CA GLY A 133 -90.34 16.62 10.48
C GLY A 133 -91.24 15.40 10.10
N GLU A 134 -90.91 14.17 10.54
CA GLU A 134 -91.77 12.94 10.64
C GLU A 134 -92.34 12.31 9.31
N GLU A 135 -92.60 10.99 9.15
CA GLU A 135 -92.40 9.79 10.00
C GLU A 135 -92.29 8.44 9.19
N ASP A 136 -92.03 7.34 9.92
CA ASP A 136 -92.42 5.92 9.70
C ASP A 136 -91.69 4.89 8.76
N HIS A 137 -90.85 4.06 9.39
CA HIS A 137 -90.78 2.58 9.36
C HIS A 137 -91.16 1.70 8.14
N LYS A 138 -90.15 1.02 7.52
CA LYS A 138 -89.79 -0.42 7.74
C LYS A 138 -88.78 -0.98 6.71
N LYS A 139 -87.93 -1.92 7.13
CA LYS A 139 -87.15 -2.85 6.29
C LYS A 139 -87.15 -4.23 6.94
N ASN A 140 -87.09 -5.30 6.14
CA ASN A 140 -87.05 -6.67 6.65
C ASN A 140 -86.08 -7.56 5.85
N GLN A 141 -85.21 -8.26 6.59
CA GLN A 141 -84.62 -9.59 6.35
C GLN A 141 -84.48 -10.15 4.91
N LYS A 142 -83.27 -10.62 4.59
CA LYS A 142 -82.88 -12.00 4.95
C LYS A 142 -81.37 -12.09 5.24
N MET A 143 -80.94 -13.14 5.92
CA MET A 143 -79.60 -13.27 6.53
C MET A 143 -79.17 -14.74 6.56
N GLU A 144 -77.87 -14.99 6.52
CA GLU A 144 -77.23 -16.28 6.81
C GLU A 144 -76.02 -16.04 7.75
N ALA A 145 -75.48 -17.09 8.38
CA ALA A 145 -74.83 -16.98 9.70
C ALA A 145 -73.50 -16.19 9.77
N THR A 146 -73.19 -15.63 10.94
CA THR A 146 -71.94 -14.90 11.25
C THR A 146 -71.65 -14.92 12.77
N PRO A 147 -70.38 -14.81 13.23
CA PRO A 147 -70.03 -14.89 14.66
C PRO A 147 -70.46 -13.68 15.52
N VAL A 148 -70.43 -13.84 16.85
CA VAL A 148 -70.94 -12.86 17.83
C VAL A 148 -70.06 -11.62 17.95
N THR A 149 -70.39 -10.55 17.20
CA THR A 149 -69.70 -9.24 17.30
C THR A 149 -70.62 -8.03 17.56
N SER A 150 -71.84 -8.21 18.06
CA SER A 150 -72.62 -7.11 18.65
C SER A 150 -73.69 -7.55 19.65
N LEU A 151 -73.54 -7.18 20.94
CA LEU A 151 -74.66 -7.14 21.88
C LEU A 151 -75.03 -5.68 22.18
N SER A 152 -76.31 -5.33 21.99
CA SER A 152 -76.82 -4.04 22.45
C SER A 152 -77.01 -4.05 23.97
N CYS A 153 -76.66 -2.94 24.63
CA CYS A 153 -76.94 -2.72 26.04
C CYS A 153 -78.44 -2.48 26.33
N GLU A 154 -79.27 -2.38 25.28
CA GLU A 154 -80.74 -2.30 25.38
C GLU A 154 -81.46 -3.66 25.23
N SER A 155 -80.73 -4.80 25.17
CA SER A 155 -81.36 -6.12 25.11
C SER A 155 -82.12 -6.46 26.41
N GLU A 156 -83.37 -6.92 26.28
CA GLU A 156 -84.17 -7.45 27.39
C GLU A 156 -83.97 -8.95 27.65
N LEU A 157 -83.24 -9.66 26.77
CA LEU A 157 -82.97 -11.09 26.94
C LEU A 157 -82.08 -11.34 28.19
N PRO A 158 -82.49 -12.21 29.14
CA PRO A 158 -81.65 -12.62 30.27
C PRO A 158 -80.32 -13.23 29.81
N LEU A 159 -79.22 -12.96 30.53
CA LEU A 159 -77.90 -13.42 30.14
C LEU A 159 -77.76 -14.95 30.15
N CYS A 160 -78.50 -15.67 31.00
CA CYS A 160 -78.60 -17.13 30.97
C CYS A 160 -79.16 -17.66 29.64
N GLN A 161 -80.15 -16.98 29.05
CA GLN A 161 -80.70 -17.32 27.73
C GLN A 161 -79.81 -16.82 26.58
N PHE A 162 -79.02 -15.77 26.80
CA PHE A 162 -78.04 -15.30 25.81
C PHE A 162 -76.84 -16.25 25.67
N PHE A 163 -76.38 -16.85 26.77
CA PHE A 163 -75.29 -17.83 26.80
C PHE A 163 -75.75 -19.30 26.73
N ASP A 164 -77.06 -19.55 26.60
CA ASP A 164 -77.69 -20.89 26.60
C ASP A 164 -77.30 -21.79 27.80
N VAL A 165 -77.34 -21.24 29.02
CA VAL A 165 -76.99 -21.95 30.26
C VAL A 165 -78.01 -21.83 31.39
N ILE A 166 -78.11 -22.89 32.18
CA ILE A 166 -78.94 -22.94 33.39
C ILE A 166 -78.24 -22.15 34.51
N TRP A 167 -78.85 -21.04 34.93
CA TRP A 167 -78.27 -20.11 35.91
C TRP A 167 -78.09 -20.71 37.31
N ASP A 168 -78.92 -21.69 37.69
CA ASP A 168 -78.84 -22.40 38.97
C ASP A 168 -77.46 -23.07 39.17
N LEU A 169 -76.82 -23.53 38.08
CA LEU A 169 -75.49 -24.15 38.09
C LEU A 169 -74.35 -23.17 38.43
N TYR A 170 -74.68 -21.91 38.70
CA TYR A 170 -73.78 -20.82 39.07
C TYR A 170 -74.27 -20.05 40.31
N ILE A 171 -75.31 -20.54 41.01
CA ILE A 171 -75.91 -19.85 42.17
C ILE A 171 -74.93 -19.72 43.34
N ASP A 172 -74.02 -20.68 43.52
CA ASP A 172 -72.96 -20.67 44.55
C ASP A 172 -71.63 -20.06 44.06
N THR A 173 -71.48 -19.78 42.76
CA THR A 173 -70.23 -19.24 42.19
C THR A 173 -70.09 -17.75 42.57
N PRO A 174 -69.11 -17.34 43.40
CA PRO A 174 -69.02 -15.97 43.87
C PRO A 174 -68.66 -15.01 42.72
N LEU A 175 -69.32 -13.87 42.66
CA LEU A 175 -68.95 -12.79 41.74
C LEU A 175 -67.71 -12.09 42.30
N LEU A 176 -66.60 -12.03 41.55
CA LEU A 176 -65.35 -11.42 42.02
C LEU A 176 -65.16 -9.99 41.49
N GLU A 177 -64.42 -9.17 42.24
CA GLU A 177 -64.13 -7.79 41.86
C GLU A 177 -63.09 -7.69 40.72
N SER A 178 -62.23 -8.70 40.60
CA SER A 178 -61.24 -8.87 39.53
C SER A 178 -61.87 -8.89 38.13
N ASP A 179 -62.95 -9.65 37.97
CA ASP A 179 -63.40 -10.12 36.66
C ASP A 179 -64.20 -9.03 35.94
N ILE A 180 -65.11 -8.37 36.68
CA ILE A 180 -65.98 -7.30 36.17
C ILE A 180 -65.47 -5.90 36.52
N GLY A 181 -64.51 -5.79 37.46
CA GLY A 181 -63.89 -4.55 37.91
C GLY A 181 -64.68 -3.77 38.96
N VAL A 182 -63.93 -3.12 39.86
CA VAL A 182 -64.35 -2.26 40.99
C VAL A 182 -65.72 -1.59 40.83
N ARG A 183 -65.94 -0.85 39.74
CA ARG A 183 -67.17 -0.07 39.51
C ARG A 183 -68.39 -0.96 39.27
N ALA A 184 -68.25 -2.02 38.48
CA ALA A 184 -69.36 -2.93 38.19
C ALA A 184 -69.72 -3.75 39.43
N TYR A 185 -68.70 -4.30 40.08
CA TYR A 185 -68.82 -5.11 41.30
C TYR A 185 -69.53 -4.36 42.43
N ASN A 186 -69.04 -3.18 42.80
CA ASN A 186 -69.65 -2.38 43.87
C ASN A 186 -71.07 -1.91 43.52
N SER A 187 -71.40 -1.71 42.24
CA SER A 187 -72.75 -1.34 41.81
C SER A 187 -73.74 -2.50 41.94
N LEU A 188 -73.36 -3.71 41.55
CA LEU A 188 -74.16 -4.93 41.69
C LEU A 188 -74.31 -5.35 43.15
N ARG A 189 -73.22 -5.36 43.92
CA ARG A 189 -73.19 -5.77 45.33
C ARG A 189 -73.96 -4.81 46.24
N ALA A 190 -73.95 -3.50 45.93
CA ALA A 190 -74.77 -2.50 46.63
C ALA A 190 -76.24 -2.48 46.17
N GLY A 191 -76.58 -3.14 45.07
CA GLY A 191 -77.93 -3.45 44.60
C GLY A 191 -78.85 -2.30 44.18
N ARG A 192 -78.45 -1.04 44.37
CA ARG A 192 -79.32 0.14 44.21
C ARG A 192 -79.58 0.47 42.74
N LYS A 193 -80.84 0.33 42.30
CA LYS A 193 -81.31 0.68 40.95
C LYS A 193 -81.70 2.16 40.84
N LYS A 194 -81.81 2.65 39.61
CA LYS A 194 -82.12 4.05 39.27
C LYS A 194 -83.54 4.46 39.73
N ASP A 195 -84.48 3.53 39.68
CA ASP A 195 -85.86 3.63 40.17
C ASP A 195 -86.00 3.72 41.71
N GLY A 196 -84.92 3.47 42.47
CA GLY A 196 -84.92 3.48 43.93
C GLY A 196 -85.09 2.10 44.58
N SER A 197 -85.42 1.05 43.82
CA SER A 197 -85.42 -0.33 44.29
C SER A 197 -84.00 -0.83 44.57
N THR A 198 -83.88 -1.90 45.36
CA THR A 198 -82.59 -2.49 45.74
C THR A 198 -82.64 -4.01 45.60
N VAL A 199 -81.79 -4.56 44.72
CA VAL A 199 -81.61 -5.99 44.47
C VAL A 199 -80.11 -6.24 44.37
N SER A 200 -79.48 -6.86 45.37
CA SER A 200 -78.03 -7.10 45.36
C SER A 200 -77.69 -8.41 44.66
N CYS A 201 -76.83 -8.36 43.65
CA CYS A 201 -76.20 -9.57 43.08
C CYS A 201 -74.87 -9.83 43.81
N LYS A 202 -74.63 -11.09 44.19
CA LYS A 202 -73.44 -11.58 44.91
C LYS A 202 -72.76 -12.74 44.19
N THR A 203 -73.52 -13.52 43.42
CA THR A 203 -73.00 -14.69 42.68
C THR A 203 -73.20 -14.55 41.17
N VAL A 204 -72.56 -15.40 40.39
CA VAL A 204 -72.67 -15.42 38.94
C VAL A 204 -74.10 -15.75 38.50
N GLY A 205 -74.77 -16.68 39.20
CA GLY A 205 -76.18 -17.00 39.00
C GLY A 205 -77.15 -15.82 39.22
N ASP A 206 -76.87 -14.93 40.18
CA ASP A 206 -77.65 -13.70 40.38
C ASP A 206 -77.57 -12.75 39.17
N VAL A 207 -76.41 -12.72 38.48
CA VAL A 207 -76.17 -11.82 37.34
C VAL A 207 -76.67 -12.43 36.04
N LEU A 208 -76.55 -13.76 35.87
CA LEU A 208 -77.05 -14.47 34.69
C LEU A 208 -78.58 -14.37 34.53
N GLN A 209 -79.35 -14.25 35.61
CA GLN A 209 -80.79 -13.98 35.55
C GLN A 209 -81.15 -12.59 34.97
N LEU A 210 -80.20 -11.64 34.95
CA LEU A 210 -80.46 -10.27 34.49
C LEU A 210 -80.20 -10.12 32.99
N SER A 211 -80.95 -9.23 32.35
CA SER A 211 -80.68 -8.79 30.98
C SER A 211 -79.75 -7.56 30.92
N PRO A 212 -79.08 -7.29 29.78
CA PRO A 212 -78.29 -6.07 29.60
C PRO A 212 -79.03 -4.77 29.93
N LEU A 213 -80.33 -4.67 29.57
CA LEU A 213 -81.16 -3.52 29.93
C LEU A 213 -81.38 -3.43 31.45
N GLN A 214 -81.66 -4.56 32.12
CA GLN A 214 -81.81 -4.60 33.58
C GLN A 214 -80.51 -4.26 34.32
N LEU A 215 -79.34 -4.68 33.80
CA LEU A 215 -78.03 -4.24 34.28
C LEU A 215 -77.84 -2.73 34.11
N SER A 216 -78.29 -2.16 33.00
CA SER A 216 -78.24 -0.71 32.77
C SER A 216 -79.05 0.10 33.80
N ASN A 217 -80.01 -0.51 34.48
CA ASN A 217 -80.82 0.15 35.51
C ASN A 217 -80.17 0.21 36.90
N TYR A 218 -78.99 -0.39 37.10
CA TYR A 218 -78.20 -0.19 38.33
C TYR A 218 -77.56 1.21 38.36
N LYS A 219 -77.50 1.83 39.55
CA LYS A 219 -76.77 3.10 39.71
C LYS A 219 -75.28 2.88 39.44
N ASN A 220 -74.62 3.88 38.85
CA ASN A 220 -73.22 3.86 38.41
C ASN A 220 -72.83 2.82 37.34
N MET A 221 -73.80 2.06 36.81
CA MET A 221 -73.60 1.16 35.67
C MET A 221 -73.67 1.91 34.33
N GLY A 222 -72.73 1.63 33.42
CA GLY A 222 -72.67 2.22 32.07
C GLY A 222 -72.21 1.22 31.02
N ARG A 223 -72.40 1.53 29.72
CA ARG A 223 -72.20 0.59 28.59
C ARG A 223 -70.86 -0.19 28.65
N LEU A 224 -69.75 0.46 29.00
CA LEU A 224 -68.44 -0.21 29.14
C LEU A 224 -68.39 -1.21 30.31
N SER A 225 -69.04 -0.92 31.43
CA SER A 225 -69.16 -1.86 32.55
C SER A 225 -70.06 -3.04 32.19
N ILE A 226 -71.17 -2.80 31.48
CA ILE A 226 -72.06 -3.87 30.99
C ILE A 226 -71.29 -4.78 30.00
N LYS A 227 -70.55 -4.20 29.04
CA LYS A 227 -69.71 -4.99 28.12
C LYS A 227 -68.62 -5.80 28.84
N ARG A 228 -68.00 -5.26 29.91
CA ARG A 228 -67.04 -6.02 30.74
C ARG A 228 -67.72 -7.14 31.54
N ILE A 229 -68.92 -6.92 32.10
CA ILE A 229 -69.72 -7.99 32.72
C ILE A 229 -70.00 -9.11 31.72
N ILE A 230 -70.45 -8.78 30.51
CA ILE A 230 -70.75 -9.77 29.46
C ILE A 230 -69.49 -10.56 29.09
N ILE A 231 -68.36 -9.91 28.81
CA ILE A 231 -67.11 -10.60 28.43
C ILE A 231 -66.56 -11.47 29.58
N ALA A 232 -66.67 -11.01 30.83
CA ALA A 232 -66.25 -11.79 31.99
C ALA A 232 -67.16 -13.01 32.21
N LEU A 233 -68.49 -12.85 32.07
CA LEU A 233 -69.44 -13.97 32.17
C LEU A 233 -69.26 -14.97 31.04
N ASP A 234 -69.04 -14.50 29.80
CA ASP A 234 -68.73 -15.34 28.65
C ASP A 234 -67.49 -16.21 28.92
N ALA A 235 -66.42 -15.60 29.43
CA ALA A 235 -65.22 -16.31 29.84
C ALA A 235 -65.47 -17.29 31.01
N ILE A 236 -66.25 -16.92 32.03
CA ILE A 236 -66.57 -17.79 33.18
C ILE A 236 -67.46 -18.98 32.78
N VAL A 237 -68.40 -18.77 31.85
CA VAL A 237 -69.38 -19.78 31.42
C VAL A 237 -68.79 -20.72 30.37
N HIS A 238 -67.94 -20.22 29.46
CA HIS A 238 -67.35 -21.01 28.37
C HIS A 238 -65.91 -21.48 28.60
N SER A 239 -65.28 -21.09 29.72
CA SER A 239 -63.96 -21.55 30.18
C SER A 239 -63.80 -23.07 30.05
N GLU A 240 -62.73 -23.50 29.36
CA GLU A 240 -62.43 -24.92 29.17
C GLU A 240 -62.02 -25.61 30.48
N ASN A 241 -61.34 -24.88 31.38
CA ASN A 241 -61.04 -25.36 32.73
C ASN A 241 -62.32 -25.64 33.54
N GLY A 242 -63.43 -24.93 33.27
CA GLY A 242 -64.73 -25.17 33.89
C GLY A 242 -65.48 -26.39 33.33
N LYS A 243 -65.13 -26.84 32.11
CA LYS A 243 -65.79 -27.98 31.44
C LYS A 243 -65.33 -29.30 32.06
N HIS A 244 -64.03 -29.52 32.22
CA HIS A 244 -63.52 -30.79 32.76
C HIS A 244 -63.80 -31.05 34.25
N GLU A 245 -64.20 -30.05 35.04
CA GLU A 245 -64.75 -30.30 36.39
C GLU A 245 -66.26 -30.57 36.36
N LYS A 246 -67.03 -29.92 35.48
CA LYS A 246 -68.49 -30.11 35.41
C LYS A 246 -68.93 -31.33 34.59
N GLU A 247 -68.17 -31.76 33.58
CA GLU A 247 -68.46 -32.98 32.80
C GLU A 247 -68.47 -34.26 33.66
N CYS A 248 -67.62 -34.32 34.70
CA CYS A 248 -67.59 -35.41 35.69
C CYS A 248 -68.87 -35.51 36.55
N PHE A 249 -69.72 -34.49 36.59
CA PHE A 249 -71.01 -34.50 37.29
C PHE A 249 -72.23 -34.32 36.37
N ALA A 250 -72.02 -33.94 35.10
CA ALA A 250 -73.08 -33.74 34.12
C ALA A 250 -73.36 -34.96 33.22
N THR A 251 -72.53 -36.01 33.25
CA THR A 251 -72.71 -37.24 32.46
C THR A 251 -73.39 -38.38 33.24
N VAL A 252 -74.39 -38.06 34.05
CA VAL A 252 -75.43 -39.04 34.41
C VAL A 252 -76.29 -39.28 33.17
N MET A 253 -75.85 -40.20 32.30
CA MET A 253 -76.79 -40.86 31.40
C MET A 253 -77.90 -41.50 32.25
N PRO A 254 -79.17 -41.49 31.81
CA PRO A 254 -80.25 -42.17 32.52
C PRO A 254 -80.08 -43.69 32.38
N ILE A 255 -79.20 -44.27 33.21
CA ILE A 255 -79.05 -45.72 33.37
C ILE A 255 -80.41 -46.24 33.82
N SER A 256 -80.95 -47.22 33.10
CA SER A 256 -82.18 -47.90 33.53
C SER A 256 -81.97 -48.54 34.91
N ASP A 257 -83.02 -48.58 35.73
CA ASP A 257 -82.93 -49.29 37.02
C ASP A 257 -82.53 -50.77 36.81
N ASN A 258 -82.87 -51.35 35.66
CA ASN A 258 -82.41 -52.68 35.23
C ASN A 258 -80.88 -52.74 35.12
N CYS A 259 -80.27 -51.97 34.22
CA CYS A 259 -78.81 -51.96 34.03
C CYS A 259 -78.06 -51.58 35.32
N LYS A 260 -78.65 -50.72 36.15
CA LYS A 260 -78.08 -50.32 37.45
C LYS A 260 -78.08 -51.46 38.47
N ASN A 261 -79.18 -52.23 38.57
CA ASN A 261 -79.28 -53.37 39.48
C ASN A 261 -78.28 -54.47 39.10
N GLU A 262 -78.14 -54.77 37.81
CA GLU A 262 -77.21 -55.80 37.32
C GLU A 262 -75.74 -55.39 37.51
N VAL A 263 -75.40 -54.10 37.36
CA VAL A 263 -74.05 -53.59 37.71
C VAL A 263 -73.78 -53.78 39.20
N LEU A 264 -74.77 -53.56 40.07
CA LEU A 264 -74.64 -53.83 41.51
C LEU A 264 -74.49 -55.34 41.79
N ALA A 265 -75.28 -56.20 41.14
CA ALA A 265 -75.16 -57.66 41.27
C ALA A 265 -73.76 -58.15 40.86
N MET A 266 -73.24 -57.68 39.71
CA MET A 266 -71.85 -57.90 39.28
C MET A 266 -70.85 -57.46 40.35
N LEU A 267 -71.01 -56.24 40.89
CA LEU A 267 -70.15 -55.72 41.95
C LEU A 267 -70.30 -56.50 43.27
N HIS A 268 -71.39 -57.19 43.54
CA HIS A 268 -71.57 -58.03 44.72
C HIS A 268 -71.15 -59.50 44.54
N ASN A 269 -70.73 -59.94 43.34
CA ASN A 269 -70.57 -61.35 42.94
C ASN A 269 -71.90 -62.15 42.97
N GLU A 270 -73.02 -61.48 42.77
CA GLU A 270 -74.33 -62.13 42.58
C GLU A 270 -74.52 -62.48 41.10
N SER A 271 -75.44 -63.40 40.81
CA SER A 271 -75.74 -63.80 39.43
C SER A 271 -76.51 -62.68 38.71
N TYR A 272 -75.85 -62.01 37.77
CA TYR A 272 -76.45 -60.99 36.91
C TYR A 272 -76.87 -61.57 35.55
N ASP A 273 -77.85 -60.95 34.89
CA ASP A 273 -78.24 -61.25 33.51
C ASP A 273 -78.26 -59.97 32.66
N THR A 274 -77.84 -60.11 31.40
CA THR A 274 -77.83 -59.03 30.40
C THR A 274 -78.66 -59.41 29.17
N SER A 275 -79.41 -60.52 29.21
CA SER A 275 -80.21 -61.04 28.08
C SER A 275 -81.20 -60.01 27.54
N ASP A 276 -81.92 -59.30 28.42
CA ASP A 276 -82.95 -58.30 28.07
C ASP A 276 -82.41 -56.88 27.79
N PHE A 277 -81.10 -56.65 27.79
CA PHE A 277 -80.52 -55.30 27.58
C PHE A 277 -80.63 -54.81 26.13
N SER A 278 -80.87 -53.52 25.95
CA SER A 278 -80.60 -52.81 24.68
C SER A 278 -79.11 -52.69 24.39
N ASP A 279 -78.74 -52.38 23.14
CA ASP A 279 -77.32 -52.28 22.73
C ASP A 279 -76.58 -51.15 23.48
N ASP A 280 -77.24 -50.05 23.81
CA ASP A 280 -76.69 -48.96 24.63
C ASP A 280 -76.48 -49.40 26.08
N GLU A 281 -77.40 -50.21 26.65
CA GLU A 281 -77.24 -50.78 28.00
C GLU A 281 -76.11 -51.82 28.03
N ARG A 282 -75.98 -52.70 27.03
CA ARG A 282 -74.83 -53.63 26.90
C ARG A 282 -73.52 -52.87 26.81
N THR A 283 -73.49 -51.81 25.99
CA THR A 283 -72.30 -50.94 25.83
C THR A 283 -71.97 -50.22 27.14
N THR A 284 -72.97 -49.78 27.90
CA THR A 284 -72.79 -49.12 29.20
C THR A 284 -72.32 -50.09 30.28
N PHE A 285 -72.93 -51.27 30.36
CA PHE A 285 -72.53 -52.36 31.26
C PHE A 285 -71.09 -52.82 30.97
N SER A 286 -70.70 -52.96 29.71
CA SER A 286 -69.33 -53.30 29.31
C SER A 286 -68.31 -52.23 29.73
N LYS A 287 -68.68 -50.94 29.72
CA LYS A 287 -67.83 -49.86 30.26
C LYS A 287 -67.67 -49.99 31.78
N TYR A 288 -68.74 -50.30 32.52
CA TYR A 288 -68.66 -50.53 33.97
C TYR A 288 -67.84 -51.78 34.32
N MET A 289 -67.95 -52.86 33.55
CA MET A 289 -67.13 -54.06 33.71
C MET A 289 -65.64 -53.73 33.50
N SER A 290 -65.26 -53.08 32.40
CA SER A 290 -63.88 -52.69 32.14
C SER A 290 -63.34 -51.68 33.17
N ALA A 291 -64.16 -50.74 33.62
CA ALA A 291 -63.79 -49.83 34.72
C ALA A 291 -63.55 -50.58 36.05
N CYS A 292 -64.32 -51.64 36.33
CA CYS A 292 -64.12 -52.50 37.51
C CYS A 292 -62.85 -53.36 37.40
N GLU A 293 -62.48 -53.81 36.20
CA GLU A 293 -61.20 -54.51 35.95
C GLU A 293 -60.00 -53.57 36.16
N ILE A 294 -60.08 -52.33 35.67
CA ILE A 294 -58.99 -51.34 35.75
C ILE A 294 -58.82 -50.77 37.17
N THR A 295 -59.92 -50.40 37.84
CA THR A 295 -59.87 -49.78 39.18
C THR A 295 -59.79 -50.79 40.33
N GLY A 296 -60.09 -52.05 40.05
CA GLY A 296 -60.19 -53.10 41.07
C GLY A 296 -61.55 -53.07 41.78
N LYS A 297 -62.04 -54.27 42.10
CA LYS A 297 -63.40 -54.49 42.62
C LYS A 297 -63.73 -53.66 43.87
N GLU A 298 -62.80 -53.51 44.80
CA GLU A 298 -63.02 -52.80 46.06
C GLU A 298 -63.27 -51.29 45.83
N MET A 299 -62.55 -50.68 44.88
CA MET A 299 -62.79 -49.29 44.49
C MET A 299 -64.11 -49.14 43.75
N ALA A 300 -64.41 -50.03 42.79
CA ALA A 300 -65.67 -49.97 42.06
C ALA A 300 -66.91 -50.13 42.99
N LEU A 301 -66.84 -51.04 43.98
CA LEU A 301 -67.86 -51.19 45.02
C LEU A 301 -68.02 -49.93 45.88
N ALA A 302 -66.92 -49.37 46.39
CA ALA A 302 -66.99 -48.21 47.26
C ALA A 302 -67.43 -46.93 46.49
N ALA A 303 -67.17 -46.84 45.18
CA ALA A 303 -67.67 -45.78 44.31
C ALA A 303 -69.20 -45.90 44.12
N ALA A 304 -69.69 -47.11 43.80
CA ALA A 304 -71.14 -47.37 43.67
C ALA A 304 -71.92 -47.11 44.98
N ASN A 305 -71.28 -47.33 46.13
CA ASN A 305 -71.84 -47.02 47.45
C ASN A 305 -71.67 -45.55 47.90
N GLY A 306 -71.13 -44.66 47.05
CA GLY A 306 -70.97 -43.23 47.36
C GLY A 306 -69.96 -42.95 48.49
N SER A 307 -68.95 -43.80 48.67
CA SER A 307 -67.97 -43.64 49.75
C SER A 307 -67.13 -42.38 49.55
N ARG A 308 -67.16 -41.48 50.52
CA ARG A 308 -66.42 -40.21 50.50
C ARG A 308 -64.91 -40.40 50.30
N VAL A 309 -64.36 -41.49 50.81
CA VAL A 309 -62.95 -41.89 50.67
C VAL A 309 -62.52 -41.98 49.19
N ILE A 310 -63.43 -42.33 48.27
CA ILE A 310 -63.10 -42.41 46.85
C ILE A 310 -63.09 -41.05 46.16
N ILE A 311 -63.84 -40.07 46.66
CA ILE A 311 -63.69 -38.68 46.20
C ILE A 311 -62.28 -38.18 46.55
N ASP A 312 -61.82 -38.47 47.77
CA ASP A 312 -60.47 -38.13 48.24
C ASP A 312 -59.37 -38.85 47.41
N VAL A 313 -59.57 -40.13 47.06
CA VAL A 313 -58.65 -40.89 46.19
C VAL A 313 -58.67 -40.39 44.74
N MET A 314 -59.84 -40.08 44.17
CA MET A 314 -59.95 -39.51 42.82
C MET A 314 -59.30 -38.13 42.74
N GLN A 315 -59.42 -37.31 43.80
CA GLN A 315 -58.69 -36.05 43.88
C GLN A 315 -57.18 -36.28 44.01
N THR A 316 -56.73 -37.22 44.84
CA THR A 316 -55.31 -37.57 44.97
C THR A 316 -54.70 -38.02 43.63
N PHE A 317 -55.45 -38.77 42.81
CA PHE A 317 -55.02 -39.10 41.45
C PHE A 317 -55.00 -37.86 40.54
N ARG A 318 -56.03 -37.00 40.58
CA ARG A 318 -56.07 -35.74 39.81
C ARG A 318 -54.86 -34.86 40.12
N ASP A 319 -54.61 -34.59 41.39
CA ASP A 319 -53.46 -33.80 41.87
C ASP A 319 -52.11 -34.40 41.43
N PHE A 320 -52.03 -35.72 41.26
CA PHE A 320 -50.85 -36.43 40.79
C PHE A 320 -50.65 -36.36 39.26
N TYR A 321 -51.72 -36.48 38.45
CA TYR A 321 -51.61 -36.50 36.98
C TYR A 321 -51.80 -35.14 36.30
N GLU A 322 -52.37 -34.14 36.96
CA GLU A 322 -52.76 -32.87 36.33
C GLU A 322 -51.55 -32.07 35.78
N GLU A 323 -50.49 -31.89 36.56
CA GLU A 323 -49.28 -31.20 36.09
C GLU A 323 -48.51 -31.98 35.00
N PRO A 324 -48.30 -33.31 35.12
CA PRO A 324 -47.80 -34.14 34.01
C PRO A 324 -48.65 -34.05 32.73
N LEU A 325 -49.99 -34.00 32.85
CA LEU A 325 -50.90 -33.89 31.71
C LEU A 325 -50.79 -32.52 31.02
N LYS A 326 -50.78 -31.42 31.79
CA LYS A 326 -50.52 -30.07 31.27
C LYS A 326 -49.18 -30.00 30.54
N LEU A 327 -48.12 -30.59 31.11
CA LEU A 327 -46.80 -30.62 30.47
C LEU A 327 -46.82 -31.45 29.16
N TYR A 328 -47.52 -32.59 29.16
CA TYR A 328 -47.70 -33.41 27.96
C TYR A 328 -48.46 -32.67 26.85
N GLU A 329 -49.58 -32.02 27.17
CA GLU A 329 -50.31 -31.19 26.21
C GLU A 329 -49.45 -30.07 25.63
N ARG A 330 -48.59 -29.46 26.45
CA ARG A 330 -47.64 -28.43 25.99
C ARG A 330 -46.59 -29.02 25.05
N LYS A 331 -46.05 -30.22 25.33
CA LYS A 331 -45.16 -30.94 24.40
C LYS A 331 -45.87 -31.25 23.08
N VAL A 332 -47.12 -31.70 23.11
CA VAL A 332 -47.93 -31.95 21.89
C VAL A 332 -48.17 -30.65 21.10
N LYS A 333 -48.49 -29.54 21.77
CA LYS A 333 -48.67 -28.21 21.13
C LYS A 333 -47.36 -27.70 20.51
N PHE A 334 -46.20 -27.99 21.12
CA PHE A 334 -44.87 -27.69 20.56
C PHE A 334 -44.55 -28.56 19.34
N ASP A 335 -44.73 -29.88 19.45
CA ASP A 335 -44.47 -30.85 18.37
C ASP A 335 -45.32 -30.53 17.12
N GLN A 336 -46.62 -30.28 17.29
CA GLN A 336 -47.50 -29.83 16.20
C GLN A 336 -47.02 -28.53 15.55
N ALA A 337 -46.50 -27.58 16.35
CA ALA A 337 -45.95 -26.34 15.83
C ALA A 337 -44.65 -26.56 15.03
N ALA A 338 -43.76 -27.44 15.51
CA ALA A 338 -42.49 -27.77 14.88
C ALA A 338 -42.63 -28.63 13.61
N CYS A 339 -43.49 -29.66 13.64
CA CYS A 339 -43.77 -30.50 12.48
C CYS A 339 -44.25 -29.66 11.28
N SER A 340 -45.03 -28.61 11.54
CA SER A 340 -45.60 -27.71 10.52
C SER A 340 -44.66 -26.58 10.04
N LEU A 341 -43.38 -26.57 10.44
CA LEU A 341 -42.37 -25.73 9.78
C LEU A 341 -41.89 -26.32 8.42
N PRO A 342 -41.46 -25.48 7.47
CA PRO A 342 -40.76 -25.92 6.25
C PRO A 342 -39.51 -26.77 6.57
N ILE A 343 -39.06 -27.58 5.62
CA ILE A 343 -37.85 -28.41 5.78
C ILE A 343 -36.60 -27.52 5.74
N GLU A 344 -36.64 -26.55 4.84
CA GLU A 344 -35.63 -25.53 4.57
C GLU A 344 -35.29 -24.70 5.83
N ILE A 345 -36.28 -24.46 6.71
CA ILE A 345 -36.06 -23.77 7.99
C ILE A 345 -35.55 -24.75 9.06
N LYS A 346 -35.94 -26.02 9.02
CA LYS A 346 -35.50 -27.06 9.99
C LYS A 346 -34.02 -27.39 9.88
N GLU A 347 -33.47 -27.38 8.66
CA GLU A 347 -32.08 -27.74 8.37
C GLU A 347 -31.07 -26.59 8.59
N LEU A 348 -31.54 -25.36 8.80
CA LEU A 348 -30.69 -24.18 9.03
C LEU A 348 -30.25 -24.05 10.50
N PRO A 349 -29.11 -23.37 10.79
CA PRO A 349 -28.66 -23.05 12.14
C PRO A 349 -29.72 -22.29 12.96
N VAL A 350 -29.93 -22.67 14.22
CA VAL A 350 -31.00 -22.08 15.05
C VAL A 350 -30.62 -20.73 15.68
N GLU A 351 -29.33 -20.48 15.92
CA GLU A 351 -28.87 -19.26 16.61
C GLU A 351 -29.25 -17.97 15.86
N PRO A 352 -29.03 -17.85 14.53
CA PRO A 352 -29.42 -16.66 13.77
C PRO A 352 -30.93 -16.37 13.82
N PHE A 353 -31.76 -17.40 13.90
CA PHE A 353 -33.20 -17.24 14.10
C PHE A 353 -33.55 -16.82 15.54
N ILE A 354 -32.81 -17.30 16.55
CA ILE A 354 -32.95 -16.83 17.94
C ILE A 354 -32.52 -15.35 18.05
N PHE A 355 -31.48 -14.92 17.33
CA PHE A 355 -31.08 -13.52 17.21
C PHE A 355 -32.18 -12.67 16.57
N ALA A 356 -32.67 -13.04 15.39
CA ALA A 356 -33.74 -12.32 14.69
C ALA A 356 -35.05 -12.29 15.51
N TYR A 357 -35.37 -13.39 16.21
CA TYR A 357 -36.49 -13.45 17.14
C TYR A 357 -36.27 -12.57 18.38
N ARG A 358 -35.05 -12.42 18.89
CA ARG A 358 -34.75 -11.49 20.00
C ARG A 358 -34.83 -10.03 19.56
N ALA A 359 -34.51 -9.72 18.31
CA ALA A 359 -34.66 -8.39 17.72
C ALA A 359 -36.13 -7.97 17.50
N SER A 360 -37.09 -8.92 17.36
CA SER A 360 -38.51 -8.58 17.24
C SER A 360 -39.14 -8.19 18.59
N GLY A 361 -39.57 -6.93 18.69
CA GLY A 361 -40.08 -6.29 19.92
C GLY A 361 -41.38 -6.86 20.52
N ALA A 362 -41.96 -7.91 19.94
CA ALA A 362 -43.27 -8.45 20.30
C ALA A 362 -43.44 -9.02 21.73
N THR A 363 -42.38 -9.23 22.53
CA THR A 363 -42.49 -10.01 23.79
C THR A 363 -41.39 -9.72 24.83
N ASN A 364 -41.75 -9.81 26.13
CA ASN A 364 -40.82 -9.77 27.27
C ASN A 364 -39.93 -11.04 27.32
N LYS A 365 -38.92 -11.12 26.46
CA LYS A 365 -38.08 -12.32 26.21
C LYS A 365 -36.95 -12.57 27.24
N SER A 366 -36.90 -11.85 28.35
CA SER A 366 -35.87 -12.00 29.38
C SER A 366 -36.19 -13.17 30.34
N GLY A 367 -35.81 -14.40 29.98
CA GLY A 367 -36.06 -15.56 30.87
C GLY A 367 -35.30 -16.85 30.57
N PHE A 368 -35.09 -17.22 29.30
CA PHE A 368 -34.51 -18.52 28.95
C PHE A 368 -33.30 -18.37 28.01
N ASN A 369 -32.12 -18.74 28.53
CA ASN A 369 -30.88 -18.86 27.75
C ASN A 369 -30.62 -20.33 27.47
N ILE A 370 -31.20 -20.82 26.37
CA ILE A 370 -30.59 -21.92 25.63
C ILE A 370 -29.44 -21.26 24.88
N SER A 371 -28.21 -21.66 25.18
CA SER A 371 -27.09 -21.50 24.24
C SER A 371 -27.03 -22.81 23.48
N PRO A 372 -27.61 -22.90 22.27
CA PRO A 372 -27.39 -24.05 21.41
C PRO A 372 -25.90 -24.11 21.02
N ASP A 373 -25.46 -25.25 20.51
CA ASP A 373 -24.16 -25.31 19.84
C ASP A 373 -24.19 -24.45 18.58
N ALA A 374 -23.04 -23.92 18.15
CA ALA A 374 -22.95 -23.02 17.00
C ALA A 374 -23.37 -23.71 15.68
N GLU A 375 -23.19 -25.03 15.61
CA GLU A 375 -23.59 -25.87 14.46
C GLU A 375 -25.02 -26.43 14.58
N ALA A 376 -25.74 -26.20 15.69
CA ALA A 376 -27.03 -26.83 15.93
C ALA A 376 -28.16 -26.25 15.06
N THR A 377 -28.91 -27.14 14.41
CA THR A 377 -30.03 -26.75 13.54
C THR A 377 -31.32 -26.47 14.31
N VAL A 378 -32.30 -25.86 13.65
CA VAL A 378 -33.68 -25.73 14.17
C VAL A 378 -34.28 -27.11 14.50
N LEU A 379 -33.93 -28.16 13.75
CA LEU A 379 -34.33 -29.53 14.03
C LEU A 379 -33.69 -30.09 15.32
N ASP A 380 -32.39 -29.85 15.52
CA ASP A 380 -31.68 -30.27 16.76
C ASP A 380 -32.23 -29.55 17.99
N PHE A 381 -32.58 -28.27 17.86
CA PHE A 381 -33.29 -27.51 18.88
C PHE A 381 -34.63 -28.16 19.24
N VAL A 382 -35.45 -28.53 18.24
CA VAL A 382 -36.74 -29.20 18.46
C VAL A 382 -36.55 -30.55 19.16
N HIS A 383 -35.58 -31.37 18.74
CA HIS A 383 -35.25 -32.63 19.39
C HIS A 383 -34.76 -32.43 20.83
N THR A 384 -33.94 -31.40 21.08
CA THR A 384 -33.44 -31.05 22.42
C THR A 384 -34.59 -30.66 23.36
N ILE A 385 -35.57 -29.86 22.91
CA ILE A 385 -36.74 -29.45 23.71
C ILE A 385 -37.69 -30.64 23.99
N MET A 386 -37.78 -31.59 23.05
CA MET A 386 -38.60 -32.80 23.23
C MET A 386 -37.94 -33.82 24.17
N SER A 387 -36.61 -33.94 24.14
CA SER A 387 -35.83 -34.62 25.18
C SER A 387 -36.03 -33.95 26.54
N ASP A 388 -36.08 -34.72 27.63
CA ASP A 388 -36.54 -34.18 28.91
C ASP A 388 -35.41 -33.44 29.65
N THR A 389 -35.43 -32.12 29.55
CA THR A 389 -34.33 -31.20 29.88
C THR A 389 -34.33 -30.73 31.35
N GLY A 390 -35.05 -31.42 32.24
CA GLY A 390 -35.08 -31.18 33.68
C GLY A 390 -35.90 -29.97 34.15
N ASP A 391 -36.03 -28.94 33.31
CA ASP A 391 -36.90 -27.76 33.52
C ASP A 391 -37.81 -27.52 32.29
N THR A 392 -38.34 -28.62 31.76
CA THR A 392 -38.97 -28.69 30.43
C THR A 392 -40.19 -27.74 30.27
N SER A 393 -40.84 -27.35 31.37
CA SER A 393 -41.94 -26.38 31.35
C SER A 393 -41.48 -24.98 30.93
N LYS A 394 -40.36 -24.48 31.48
CA LYS A 394 -39.78 -23.17 31.11
C LYS A 394 -39.19 -23.19 29.70
N ALA A 395 -38.63 -24.32 29.29
CA ALA A 395 -38.17 -24.52 27.92
C ALA A 395 -39.33 -24.33 26.92
N LEU A 396 -40.51 -24.89 27.22
CA LEU A 396 -41.73 -24.73 26.41
C LEU A 396 -42.36 -23.34 26.50
N ASP A 397 -42.06 -22.51 27.52
CA ASP A 397 -42.49 -21.10 27.59
C ASP A 397 -41.83 -20.25 26.50
N PHE A 398 -40.55 -20.53 26.19
CA PHE A 398 -39.82 -19.86 25.10
C PHE A 398 -40.04 -20.55 23.75
N ALA A 399 -39.95 -21.88 23.72
CA ALA A 399 -39.87 -22.63 22.47
C ALA A 399 -41.18 -22.64 21.66
N ILE A 400 -42.35 -22.65 22.31
CA ILE A 400 -43.65 -22.61 21.60
C ILE A 400 -43.85 -21.27 20.87
N PRO A 401 -43.68 -20.10 21.51
CA PRO A 401 -43.69 -18.81 20.80
C PRO A 401 -42.63 -18.69 19.69
N PHE A 402 -41.40 -19.17 19.92
CA PHE A 402 -40.32 -19.13 18.92
C PHE A 402 -40.63 -19.97 17.67
N VAL A 403 -41.02 -21.23 17.84
CA VAL A 403 -41.39 -22.13 16.72
C VAL A 403 -42.68 -21.70 16.04
N THR A 404 -43.54 -20.92 16.72
CA THR A 404 -44.69 -20.27 16.08
C THR A 404 -44.27 -19.05 15.25
N TRP A 405 -43.29 -18.28 15.71
CA TRP A 405 -42.73 -17.13 14.98
C TRP A 405 -41.96 -17.53 13.71
N LEU A 406 -41.30 -18.70 13.70
CA LEU A 406 -40.66 -19.27 12.50
C LEU A 406 -41.62 -19.54 11.31
N LYS A 407 -42.91 -19.26 11.44
CA LYS A 407 -43.94 -19.42 10.39
C LYS A 407 -44.21 -18.12 9.64
N PHE A 408 -43.16 -17.50 9.10
CA PHE A 408 -43.23 -16.30 8.28
C PHE A 408 -43.20 -16.61 6.77
N ASP A 409 -43.41 -15.57 5.97
CA ASP A 409 -43.14 -15.55 4.54
C ASP A 409 -42.54 -14.18 4.21
N VAL A 410 -41.26 -14.14 3.85
CA VAL A 410 -40.52 -12.88 3.70
C VAL A 410 -41.13 -11.97 2.63
N THR A 411 -41.69 -12.56 1.56
CA THR A 411 -42.36 -11.81 0.49
C THR A 411 -43.66 -11.14 0.97
N LYS A 412 -44.31 -11.72 2.00
CA LYS A 412 -45.48 -11.12 2.66
C LYS A 412 -45.08 -10.07 3.71
N LEU A 413 -43.93 -10.22 4.37
CA LEU A 413 -43.41 -9.20 5.30
C LEU A 413 -43.16 -7.85 4.60
N CYS A 414 -42.87 -7.86 3.30
CA CYS A 414 -42.71 -6.64 2.50
C CYS A 414 -44.05 -5.98 2.08
N GLN A 415 -45.19 -6.67 2.23
CA GLN A 415 -46.48 -6.18 1.75
C GLN A 415 -46.93 -4.85 2.38
N PRO A 416 -46.78 -4.58 3.69
CA PRO A 416 -47.15 -3.29 4.29
C PRO A 416 -46.45 -2.09 3.63
N MET A 417 -45.20 -2.26 3.20
CA MET A 417 -44.44 -1.24 2.48
C MET A 417 -44.96 -1.03 1.04
N ARG A 418 -45.25 -2.12 0.31
CA ARG A 418 -45.92 -2.04 -1.01
C ARG A 418 -47.25 -1.32 -0.91
N ASP A 419 -48.10 -1.73 0.03
CA ASP A 419 -49.36 -1.08 0.40
C ASP A 419 -49.17 0.43 0.67
N CYS A 420 -48.08 0.84 1.31
CA CYS A 420 -47.77 2.24 1.59
C CYS A 420 -47.32 3.04 0.35
N LEU A 421 -46.70 2.38 -0.63
CA LEU A 421 -46.32 2.98 -1.92
C LEU A 421 -47.51 3.08 -2.88
N GLU A 422 -48.29 2.00 -3.02
CA GLU A 422 -49.50 1.93 -3.86
C GLU A 422 -50.60 2.93 -3.44
N LYS A 423 -50.64 3.29 -2.15
CA LYS A 423 -51.58 4.31 -1.62
C LYS A 423 -51.11 5.76 -1.83
N GLN A 424 -49.96 5.99 -2.48
CA GLN A 424 -49.56 7.33 -2.90
C GLN A 424 -50.33 7.78 -4.15
N ARG A 425 -50.09 9.02 -4.57
CA ARG A 425 -50.53 9.49 -5.90
C ARG A 425 -49.48 9.11 -6.93
N ASP A 426 -49.88 8.94 -8.18
CA ASP A 426 -49.05 8.52 -9.32
C ASP A 426 -47.74 9.33 -9.39
N ASN A 427 -47.85 10.67 -9.32
CA ASN A 427 -46.70 11.60 -9.30
C ASN A 427 -45.74 11.41 -8.12
N ALA A 428 -46.16 10.80 -7.01
CA ALA A 428 -45.33 10.54 -5.84
C ALA A 428 -44.75 9.11 -5.86
N GLN A 429 -45.51 8.14 -6.38
CA GLN A 429 -45.03 6.80 -6.69
C GLN A 429 -43.90 6.85 -7.73
N PHE A 430 -44.13 7.50 -8.88
CA PHE A 430 -43.13 7.69 -9.93
C PHE A 430 -41.84 8.34 -9.43
N VAL A 431 -41.94 9.36 -8.56
CA VAL A 431 -40.76 9.97 -7.92
C VAL A 431 -40.00 8.97 -7.08
N PHE A 432 -40.67 8.10 -6.33
CA PHE A 432 -40.00 7.12 -5.49
C PHE A 432 -39.32 6.03 -6.34
N GLU A 433 -40.03 5.45 -7.32
CA GLU A 433 -39.54 4.41 -8.23
C GLU A 433 -38.31 4.86 -9.04
N GLN A 434 -38.37 6.03 -9.69
CA GLN A 434 -37.22 6.55 -10.44
C GLN A 434 -36.01 6.79 -9.52
N ARG A 435 -36.25 7.21 -8.28
CA ARG A 435 -35.18 7.47 -7.30
C ARG A 435 -34.59 6.19 -6.70
N MET A 436 -35.36 5.11 -6.60
CA MET A 436 -34.86 3.75 -6.31
C MET A 436 -33.91 3.25 -7.41
N LEU A 437 -34.27 3.44 -8.68
CA LEU A 437 -33.44 3.12 -9.85
C LEU A 437 -32.16 4.00 -9.96
N GLY A 438 -31.99 4.97 -9.06
CA GLY A 438 -30.80 5.81 -8.95
C GLY A 438 -30.85 7.12 -9.74
N GLU A 439 -31.95 7.42 -10.45
CA GLU A 439 -32.06 8.65 -11.24
C GLU A 439 -31.91 9.92 -10.42
N THR A 440 -31.38 10.98 -11.02
CA THR A 440 -31.09 12.20 -10.26
C THR A 440 -32.35 13.02 -9.97
N LEU A 441 -32.33 13.81 -8.88
CA LEU A 441 -33.39 14.78 -8.56
C LEU A 441 -33.64 15.81 -9.69
N GLU A 442 -32.68 15.97 -10.60
CA GLU A 442 -32.73 16.88 -11.73
C GLU A 442 -33.39 16.25 -12.96
N VAL A 443 -33.01 15.00 -13.30
CA VAL A 443 -33.69 14.21 -14.35
C VAL A 443 -35.17 14.02 -14.03
N VAL A 444 -35.50 13.59 -12.80
CA VAL A 444 -36.90 13.41 -12.37
C VAL A 444 -37.65 14.76 -12.33
N GLY A 445 -36.97 15.85 -11.95
CA GLY A 445 -37.56 17.20 -11.96
C GLY A 445 -37.92 17.67 -13.37
N ASN A 446 -37.00 17.49 -14.32
CA ASN A 446 -37.19 17.82 -15.72
C ASN A 446 -38.31 16.98 -16.37
N ALA A 447 -38.35 15.67 -16.09
CA ALA A 447 -39.39 14.76 -16.58
C ALA A 447 -40.81 15.15 -16.11
N MET A 448 -40.92 15.75 -14.91
CA MET A 448 -42.19 16.16 -14.31
C MET A 448 -42.51 17.65 -14.45
N GLY A 449 -41.61 18.45 -15.03
CA GLY A 449 -41.77 19.91 -15.14
C GLY A 449 -41.77 20.65 -13.79
N VAL A 450 -41.08 20.12 -12.76
CA VAL A 450 -41.02 20.73 -11.41
C VAL A 450 -39.59 20.86 -10.89
N SER A 451 -39.37 21.74 -9.91
CA SER A 451 -38.02 21.98 -9.39
C SER A 451 -37.43 20.78 -8.65
N ARG A 452 -36.10 20.66 -8.70
CA ARG A 452 -35.29 19.69 -7.95
C ARG A 452 -35.66 19.60 -6.45
N GLU A 453 -35.95 20.75 -5.83
CA GLU A 453 -36.40 20.84 -4.44
C GLU A 453 -37.81 20.26 -4.25
N ARG A 454 -38.72 20.42 -5.23
CA ARG A 454 -40.04 19.81 -5.16
C ARG A 454 -39.98 18.29 -5.23
N ILE A 455 -39.10 17.72 -6.07
CA ILE A 455 -38.82 16.28 -6.09
C ILE A 455 -38.30 15.82 -4.72
N ARG A 456 -37.33 16.52 -4.13
CA ARG A 456 -36.77 16.19 -2.80
C ARG A 456 -37.84 16.17 -1.70
N GLN A 457 -38.82 17.08 -1.74
CA GLN A 457 -39.96 17.11 -0.81
C GLN A 457 -40.91 15.92 -1.00
N ILE A 458 -41.14 15.50 -2.24
CA ILE A 458 -42.00 14.35 -2.57
C ILE A 458 -41.29 13.06 -2.15
N GLU A 459 -40.03 12.87 -2.55
CA GLU A 459 -39.14 11.79 -2.11
C GLU A 459 -39.21 11.65 -0.59
N LYS A 460 -38.80 12.69 0.16
CA LYS A 460 -38.77 12.64 1.63
C LYS A 460 -40.11 12.22 2.24
N LYS A 461 -41.23 12.70 1.70
CA LYS A 461 -42.56 12.33 2.25
C LYS A 461 -42.88 10.85 2.01
N VAL A 462 -42.63 10.33 0.81
CA VAL A 462 -42.92 8.91 0.50
C VAL A 462 -41.98 8.01 1.30
N THR A 463 -40.67 8.30 1.31
CA THR A 463 -39.70 7.52 2.06
C THR A 463 -40.04 7.49 3.56
N GLN A 464 -40.43 8.63 4.15
CA GLN A 464 -40.87 8.66 5.56
C GLN A 464 -42.05 7.72 5.84
N ILE A 465 -43.07 7.67 4.96
CA ILE A 465 -44.23 6.79 5.14
C ILE A 465 -43.81 5.31 5.08
N ILE A 466 -42.93 4.96 4.15
CA ILE A 466 -42.45 3.58 3.97
C ILE A 466 -41.51 3.16 5.12
N THR A 467 -40.62 4.04 5.59
CA THR A 467 -39.79 3.79 6.79
C THR A 467 -40.66 3.51 8.03
N HIS A 468 -41.70 4.31 8.29
CA HIS A 468 -42.61 4.03 9.42
C HIS A 468 -43.35 2.68 9.26
N SER A 469 -43.56 2.21 8.03
CA SER A 469 -44.11 0.87 7.78
C SER A 469 -43.08 -0.25 8.00
N TYR A 470 -41.80 -0.01 7.68
CA TYR A 470 -40.70 -0.93 8.02
C TYR A 470 -40.55 -1.03 9.55
N ASP A 471 -40.48 0.11 10.24
CA ASP A 471 -40.33 0.19 11.69
C ASP A 471 -41.51 -0.45 12.43
N ALA A 472 -42.74 -0.32 11.90
CA ALA A 472 -43.90 -1.03 12.42
C ALA A 472 -43.76 -2.55 12.27
N GLN A 473 -43.40 -3.04 11.07
CA GLN A 473 -43.23 -4.46 10.78
C GLN A 473 -42.08 -5.10 11.57
N LYS A 474 -40.98 -4.36 11.81
CA LYS A 474 -39.79 -4.76 12.58
C LYS A 474 -40.12 -5.28 14.00
N ASN A 475 -41.21 -4.80 14.62
CA ASN A 475 -41.65 -5.28 15.94
C ASN A 475 -42.14 -6.73 15.92
N ASP A 476 -42.67 -7.18 14.79
CA ASP A 476 -43.20 -8.52 14.55
C ASP A 476 -42.15 -9.40 13.86
N HIS A 477 -41.65 -8.98 12.69
CA HIS A 477 -40.53 -9.59 11.99
C HIS A 477 -39.66 -8.50 11.35
N ASP A 478 -38.39 -8.42 11.74
CA ASP A 478 -37.39 -7.63 11.03
C ASP A 478 -36.97 -8.35 9.75
N ILE A 479 -37.26 -7.74 8.60
CA ILE A 479 -37.05 -8.35 7.29
C ILE A 479 -35.56 -8.64 7.05
N LEU A 480 -34.67 -7.73 7.43
CA LEU A 480 -33.23 -7.91 7.23
C LEU A 480 -32.67 -8.97 8.18
N ALA A 481 -33.05 -8.96 9.46
CA ALA A 481 -32.64 -10.01 10.39
C ALA A 481 -33.20 -11.40 10.01
N THR A 482 -34.38 -11.45 9.39
CA THR A 482 -34.99 -12.69 8.86
C THR A 482 -34.20 -13.22 7.65
N ILE A 483 -33.74 -12.34 6.74
CA ILE A 483 -32.88 -12.73 5.60
C ILE A 483 -31.49 -13.19 6.08
N TYR A 484 -30.90 -12.51 7.06
CA TYR A 484 -29.68 -12.93 7.76
C TYR A 484 -29.82 -14.35 8.31
N ALA A 485 -30.92 -14.65 8.98
CA ALA A 485 -31.17 -15.98 9.54
C ALA A 485 -31.41 -17.06 8.48
N LEU A 486 -32.14 -16.76 7.40
CA LEU A 486 -32.33 -17.66 6.25
C LEU A 486 -31.02 -17.97 5.50
N ARG A 487 -29.99 -17.12 5.63
CA ARG A 487 -28.64 -17.37 5.11
C ARG A 487 -27.70 -18.04 6.13
N GLY A 488 -28.22 -18.50 7.27
CA GLY A 488 -27.44 -19.19 8.29
C GLY A 488 -26.54 -18.25 9.12
N GLY A 489 -26.87 -16.96 9.22
CA GLY A 489 -26.11 -16.00 10.01
C GLY A 489 -25.05 -15.21 9.23
N ASP A 490 -25.21 -15.11 7.91
CA ASP A 490 -24.31 -14.36 7.04
C ASP A 490 -24.31 -12.85 7.38
N THR A 491 -23.20 -12.37 7.95
CA THR A 491 -23.08 -11.00 8.45
C THR A 491 -22.99 -9.93 7.36
N VAL A 492 -22.94 -10.29 6.07
CA VAL A 492 -22.90 -9.33 4.95
C VAL A 492 -23.98 -9.65 3.91
N LEU A 493 -25.00 -8.81 3.82
CA LEU A 493 -26.05 -8.94 2.79
C LEU A 493 -25.81 -7.99 1.62
N ARG A 494 -25.61 -8.55 0.42
CA ARG A 494 -25.59 -7.80 -0.85
C ARG A 494 -26.98 -7.70 -1.48
N TYR A 495 -27.09 -6.85 -2.49
CA TYR A 495 -28.35 -6.56 -3.19
C TYR A 495 -28.99 -7.81 -3.82
N ASP A 496 -28.19 -8.59 -4.54
CA ASP A 496 -28.59 -9.82 -5.22
C ASP A 496 -29.03 -10.92 -4.24
N GLU A 497 -28.43 -10.93 -3.06
CA GLU A 497 -28.72 -11.88 -1.98
C GLU A 497 -30.05 -11.57 -1.27
N ILE A 498 -30.42 -10.29 -1.20
CA ILE A 498 -31.74 -9.82 -0.77
C ILE A 498 -32.78 -10.05 -1.88
N ALA A 499 -32.45 -9.73 -3.14
CA ALA A 499 -33.33 -9.93 -4.30
C ALA A 499 -33.68 -11.41 -4.53
N ALA A 500 -32.79 -12.34 -4.17
CA ALA A 500 -33.07 -13.77 -4.19
C ALA A 500 -34.15 -14.22 -3.16
N GLN A 501 -34.39 -13.44 -2.10
CA GLN A 501 -35.29 -13.79 -0.99
C GLN A 501 -36.64 -13.07 -1.05
N VAL A 502 -36.67 -11.79 -1.44
CA VAL A 502 -37.91 -10.99 -1.53
C VAL A 502 -38.33 -10.63 -2.95
N GLY A 503 -37.49 -10.92 -3.96
CA GLY A 503 -37.68 -10.46 -5.33
C GLY A 503 -37.15 -9.05 -5.56
N ASP A 504 -36.82 -8.75 -6.81
CA ASP A 504 -36.07 -7.55 -7.20
C ASP A 504 -36.76 -6.24 -6.78
N ALA A 505 -38.07 -6.11 -6.98
CA ALA A 505 -38.81 -4.87 -6.65
C ALA A 505 -38.80 -4.53 -5.14
N ASP A 506 -38.99 -5.53 -4.27
CA ASP A 506 -38.91 -5.35 -2.82
C ASP A 506 -37.46 -5.07 -2.38
N ALA A 507 -36.50 -5.77 -2.99
CA ALA A 507 -35.08 -5.57 -2.72
C ALA A 507 -34.61 -4.17 -3.11
N GLN A 508 -35.01 -3.62 -4.26
CA GLN A 508 -34.75 -2.22 -4.61
C GLN A 508 -35.27 -1.25 -3.55
N MET A 509 -36.47 -1.49 -3.00
CA MET A 509 -37.07 -0.64 -1.98
C MET A 509 -36.30 -0.71 -0.67
N ILE A 510 -36.02 -1.91 -0.15
CA ILE A 510 -35.25 -2.10 1.09
C ILE A 510 -33.83 -1.56 0.94
N TRP A 511 -33.17 -1.83 -0.18
CA TRP A 511 -31.81 -1.35 -0.48
C TRP A 511 -31.74 0.16 -0.60
N TYR A 512 -32.76 0.79 -1.19
CA TYR A 512 -32.87 2.25 -1.25
C TYR A 512 -33.03 2.88 0.14
N LEU A 513 -33.80 2.26 1.04
CA LEU A 513 -33.93 2.70 2.43
C LEU A 513 -32.62 2.53 3.22
N ALA A 514 -31.94 1.39 3.05
CA ALA A 514 -30.65 1.10 3.66
C ALA A 514 -29.58 2.11 3.21
N LYS A 515 -29.45 2.33 1.90
CA LYS A 515 -28.52 3.31 1.28
C LYS A 515 -28.83 4.78 1.59
N LYS A 516 -29.93 5.05 2.30
CA LYS A 516 -30.32 6.37 2.81
C LYS A 516 -30.10 6.49 4.32
N ASP A 517 -29.59 5.44 4.97
CA ASP A 517 -29.39 5.31 6.42
C ASP A 517 -30.70 5.43 7.21
N LEU A 518 -31.83 4.99 6.61
CA LEU A 518 -33.19 5.15 7.17
C LEU A 518 -33.73 3.91 7.88
N ILE A 519 -33.05 2.77 7.80
CA ILE A 519 -33.44 1.51 8.49
C ILE A 519 -32.29 0.86 9.25
N ASN A 520 -31.16 1.57 9.43
CA ASN A 520 -30.02 1.15 10.25
C ASN A 520 -30.42 1.06 11.74
N CYS A 521 -29.81 0.14 12.49
CA CYS A 521 -30.06 -0.04 13.93
C CYS A 521 -28.85 -0.67 14.64
N GLU A 522 -28.97 -0.93 15.95
CA GLU A 522 -27.91 -1.55 16.76
C GLU A 522 -27.48 -2.94 16.25
N ALA A 523 -28.35 -3.66 15.53
CA ALA A 523 -28.05 -5.00 15.00
C ALA A 523 -27.34 -4.99 13.62
N TYR A 524 -27.59 -3.97 12.80
CA TYR A 524 -27.06 -3.89 11.43
C TYR A 524 -27.11 -2.46 10.86
N HIS A 525 -26.21 -2.16 9.93
CA HIS A 525 -26.14 -0.87 9.24
C HIS A 525 -25.76 -1.03 7.75
N PHE A 526 -26.09 -0.04 6.91
CA PHE A 526 -25.58 0.00 5.53
C PHE A 526 -24.16 0.59 5.48
N SER A 527 -23.18 -0.22 5.08
CA SER A 527 -21.80 0.24 4.94
C SER A 527 -21.55 0.77 3.53
N HIS A 528 -21.47 2.10 3.41
CA HIS A 528 -21.23 2.80 2.14
C HIS A 528 -19.86 2.47 1.50
N GLN A 529 -18.92 1.87 2.25
CA GLN A 529 -17.61 1.46 1.73
C GLN A 529 -17.67 0.11 0.99
N SER A 530 -18.43 -0.85 1.51
CA SER A 530 -18.67 -2.16 0.88
C SER A 530 -19.85 -2.14 -0.09
N ASN A 531 -20.77 -1.17 0.04
CA ASN A 531 -22.08 -1.17 -0.61
C ASN A 531 -22.83 -2.48 -0.29
N ALA A 532 -22.90 -2.80 1.01
CA ALA A 532 -23.59 -3.95 1.59
C ALA A 532 -24.18 -3.60 2.96
N ILE A 533 -25.16 -4.38 3.42
CA ILE A 533 -25.68 -4.30 4.79
C ILE A 533 -24.82 -5.22 5.66
N VAL A 534 -24.30 -4.70 6.77
CA VAL A 534 -23.41 -5.41 7.69
C VAL A 534 -24.09 -5.59 9.04
N PHE A 535 -24.11 -6.82 9.55
CA PHE A 535 -24.56 -7.16 10.89
C PHE A 535 -23.38 -7.14 11.86
N GLY A 536 -23.59 -6.59 13.06
CA GLY A 536 -22.53 -6.31 14.02
C GLY A 536 -22.32 -4.81 14.26
N ASP A 537 -21.56 -4.51 15.31
CA ASP A 537 -21.26 -3.15 15.77
C ASP A 537 -20.37 -2.38 14.77
N GLU A 538 -20.53 -1.05 14.66
CA GLU A 538 -19.57 -0.21 13.90
C GLU A 538 -18.12 -0.36 14.41
N SER A 539 -17.94 -0.81 15.66
CA SER A 539 -16.63 -1.08 16.26
C SER A 539 -15.84 -2.17 15.52
N GLU A 540 -16.50 -3.11 14.84
CA GLU A 540 -15.84 -4.19 14.08
C GLU A 540 -15.11 -3.66 12.84
N HIS A 541 -15.63 -2.61 12.18
CA HIS A 541 -14.93 -1.94 11.08
C HIS A 541 -13.65 -1.21 11.55
N VAL A 542 -13.63 -0.71 12.80
CA VAL A 542 -12.44 -0.13 13.43
C VAL A 542 -11.43 -1.22 13.82
N ALA A 543 -11.91 -2.36 14.31
CA ALA A 543 -11.09 -3.54 14.59
C ALA A 543 -10.45 -4.09 13.31
N LEU A 544 -11.22 -4.35 12.25
CA LEU A 544 -10.74 -4.80 10.93
C LEU A 544 -9.61 -3.92 10.38
N SER A 545 -9.77 -2.59 10.47
CA SER A 545 -8.75 -1.64 10.00
C SER A 545 -7.46 -1.71 10.83
N SER A 546 -7.56 -2.05 12.12
CA SER A 546 -6.43 -2.24 13.03
C SER A 546 -5.75 -3.61 12.84
N LEU A 547 -6.53 -4.66 12.53
CA LEU A 547 -6.02 -6.00 12.24
C LEU A 547 -5.28 -6.07 10.91
N LEU A 548 -5.78 -5.36 9.88
CA LEU A 548 -5.04 -5.17 8.64
C LEU A 548 -3.74 -4.37 8.82
N ALA A 549 -3.53 -3.70 9.97
CA ALA A 549 -2.25 -3.07 10.31
C ALA A 549 -1.17 -4.12 10.66
N GLU A 550 -1.55 -5.24 11.32
CA GLU A 550 -0.64 -6.34 11.70
C GLU A 550 0.04 -7.00 10.48
N LEU A 551 -0.65 -7.06 9.34
CA LEU A 551 -0.13 -7.69 8.13
C LEU A 551 1.11 -6.96 7.55
N PRO A 552 2.05 -7.66 6.89
CA PRO A 552 3.19 -7.04 6.21
C PRO A 552 2.77 -6.05 5.11
N ALA A 553 3.59 -5.04 4.84
CA ALA A 553 3.29 -4.05 3.80
C ALA A 553 3.33 -4.64 2.36
N PHE A 554 4.04 -5.76 2.19
CA PHE A 554 4.20 -6.55 0.97
C PHE A 554 4.11 -8.02 1.36
N VAL A 555 3.29 -8.81 0.66
CA VAL A 555 3.00 -10.23 0.94
C VAL A 555 3.00 -10.98 -0.38
N GLU A 556 3.65 -12.15 -0.46
CA GLU A 556 3.61 -12.98 -1.67
C GLU A 556 2.21 -13.62 -1.86
N GLU A 557 1.76 -13.78 -3.10
CA GLU A 557 0.42 -14.34 -3.41
C GLU A 557 0.24 -15.77 -2.86
N SER A 558 1.33 -16.51 -2.72
CA SER A 558 1.43 -17.83 -2.05
C SER A 558 1.23 -17.77 -0.53
N GLU A 559 1.61 -16.68 0.13
CA GLU A 559 1.55 -16.53 1.60
C GLU A 559 0.21 -15.94 2.08
N MET A 560 -0.42 -15.10 1.26
CA MET A 560 -1.68 -14.41 1.61
C MET A 560 -2.79 -15.36 2.12
N PRO A 561 -3.02 -16.58 1.57
CA PRO A 561 -4.00 -17.51 2.13
C PRO A 561 -3.72 -17.93 3.57
N HIS A 562 -2.44 -18.08 3.95
CA HIS A 562 -2.07 -18.44 5.32
C HIS A 562 -2.28 -17.26 6.29
N TYR A 563 -1.97 -16.04 5.86
CA TYR A 563 -2.28 -14.82 6.61
C TYR A 563 -3.80 -14.63 6.82
N ILE A 564 -4.62 -14.94 5.82
CA ILE A 564 -6.09 -14.92 5.93
C ILE A 564 -6.57 -15.94 6.98
N ALA A 565 -6.16 -17.21 6.85
CA ALA A 565 -6.59 -18.27 7.77
C ALA A 565 -6.22 -17.96 9.23
N ASN A 566 -4.99 -17.50 9.47
CA ASN A 566 -4.50 -17.14 10.81
C ASN A 566 -5.29 -15.95 11.42
N LEU A 567 -5.63 -14.93 10.61
CA LEU A 567 -6.45 -13.81 11.09
C LEU A 567 -7.90 -14.20 11.39
N VAL A 568 -8.49 -15.13 10.62
CA VAL A 568 -9.83 -15.69 10.87
C VAL A 568 -9.83 -16.49 12.17
N GLU A 569 -8.89 -17.43 12.33
CA GLU A 569 -8.74 -18.27 13.53
C GLU A 569 -8.48 -17.45 14.80
N LYS A 570 -7.60 -16.44 14.73
CA LYS A 570 -7.20 -15.62 15.88
C LYS A 570 -8.31 -14.66 16.38
N HIS A 571 -9.28 -14.29 15.54
CA HIS A 571 -10.26 -13.22 15.85
C HIS A 571 -11.74 -13.56 15.59
N GLY A 572 -12.07 -14.72 15.02
CA GLY A 572 -13.46 -15.12 14.75
C GLY A 572 -14.18 -14.31 13.66
N ILE A 573 -13.43 -13.58 12.82
CA ILE A 573 -13.99 -12.69 11.79
C ILE A 573 -14.37 -13.49 10.55
N ALA A 574 -15.56 -13.24 9.99
CA ALA A 574 -16.01 -13.84 8.73
C ALA A 574 -14.99 -13.61 7.59
N GLU A 575 -14.57 -14.69 6.94
CA GLU A 575 -13.50 -14.66 5.92
C GLU A 575 -13.84 -13.72 4.74
N GLU A 576 -15.12 -13.59 4.39
CA GLU A 576 -15.58 -12.69 3.33
C GLU A 576 -15.39 -11.20 3.69
N LEU A 577 -15.65 -10.78 4.93
CA LEU A 577 -15.34 -9.42 5.41
C LEU A 577 -13.84 -9.11 5.29
N LEU A 578 -12.99 -10.04 5.73
CA LEU A 578 -11.53 -9.88 5.66
C LEU A 578 -11.04 -9.84 4.19
N ARG A 579 -11.52 -10.74 3.33
CA ARG A 579 -11.19 -10.75 1.90
C ARG A 579 -11.68 -9.50 1.17
N MET A 580 -12.83 -8.96 1.54
CA MET A 580 -13.36 -7.71 0.99
C MET A 580 -12.47 -6.51 1.38
N GLN A 581 -12.09 -6.38 2.65
CA GLN A 581 -11.25 -5.26 3.09
C GLN A 581 -9.78 -5.42 2.66
N LEU A 582 -9.31 -6.65 2.41
CA LEU A 582 -8.04 -6.87 1.70
C LEU A 582 -8.09 -6.36 0.26
N ARG A 583 -9.19 -6.55 -0.48
CA ARG A 583 -9.37 -6.02 -1.85
C ARG A 583 -9.43 -4.49 -1.92
N SER A 584 -9.92 -3.81 -0.87
CA SER A 584 -9.91 -2.35 -0.80
C SER A 584 -8.55 -1.77 -0.38
N THR A 585 -7.80 -2.49 0.46
CA THR A 585 -6.57 -2.01 1.10
C THR A 585 -5.29 -2.39 0.34
N TYR A 586 -5.22 -3.60 -0.23
CA TYR A 586 -4.05 -4.13 -0.93
C TYR A 586 -4.28 -4.17 -2.44
N LYS A 587 -3.24 -3.85 -3.21
CA LYS A 587 -3.20 -4.02 -4.67
C LYS A 587 -2.36 -5.24 -5.00
N ARG A 588 -2.74 -6.00 -6.03
CA ARG A 588 -1.95 -7.10 -6.57
C ARG A 588 -1.19 -6.65 -7.81
N ASP A 589 0.14 -6.75 -7.75
CA ASP A 589 1.09 -6.40 -8.80
C ASP A 589 2.09 -7.57 -8.97
N GLY A 590 2.01 -8.32 -10.08
CA GLY A 590 2.78 -9.56 -10.24
C GLY A 590 2.50 -10.56 -9.12
N MET A 591 3.56 -11.15 -8.56
CA MET A 591 3.47 -12.15 -7.48
C MET A 591 3.13 -11.57 -6.10
N PHE A 592 2.85 -10.26 -5.98
CA PHE A 592 2.73 -9.57 -4.69
C PHE A 592 1.39 -8.86 -4.47
N TYR A 593 0.86 -9.03 -3.26
CA TYR A 593 -0.07 -8.07 -2.66
C TYR A 593 0.71 -6.99 -1.91
N HIS A 594 0.32 -5.73 -2.05
CA HIS A 594 0.95 -4.63 -1.31
C HIS A 594 -0.02 -3.52 -0.88
N ARG A 595 0.20 -2.96 0.30
CA ARG A 595 -0.44 -1.73 0.77
C ARG A 595 0.50 -0.54 0.54
N GLY A 596 0.01 0.52 -0.11
CA GLY A 596 0.84 1.66 -0.52
C GLY A 596 1.56 1.46 -1.87
N ARG A 597 2.75 2.06 -2.04
CA ARG A 597 3.46 2.12 -3.33
C ARG A 597 4.63 1.15 -3.39
N LEU A 598 4.59 0.19 -4.32
CA LEU A 598 5.74 -0.64 -4.70
C LEU A 598 6.92 0.27 -5.12
N THR A 599 8.06 0.15 -4.41
CA THR A 599 9.22 1.03 -4.65
C THR A 599 10.32 0.31 -5.41
N VAL A 600 11.06 1.06 -6.22
CA VAL A 600 12.25 0.55 -6.92
C VAL A 600 13.29 0.00 -5.94
N VAL A 601 13.40 0.59 -4.73
CA VAL A 601 14.31 0.11 -3.68
C VAL A 601 13.90 -1.30 -3.22
N PHE A 602 12.62 -1.51 -2.89
CA PHE A 602 12.10 -2.82 -2.48
C PHE A 602 12.25 -3.88 -3.58
N MET A 603 11.92 -3.55 -4.83
CA MET A 603 12.09 -4.49 -5.96
C MET A 603 13.58 -4.85 -6.18
N CYS A 604 14.50 -3.89 -6.06
CA CYS A 604 15.93 -4.18 -6.16
C CYS A 604 16.43 -5.03 -4.98
N ASP A 605 15.97 -4.75 -3.76
CA ASP A 605 16.32 -5.51 -2.55
C ASP A 605 15.90 -6.98 -2.67
N TYR A 606 14.62 -7.21 -3.00
CA TYR A 606 14.07 -8.55 -3.14
C TYR A 606 14.78 -9.38 -4.22
N ILE A 607 15.06 -8.81 -5.40
CA ILE A 607 15.75 -9.52 -6.49
C ILE A 607 17.22 -9.78 -6.14
N LEU A 608 17.91 -8.82 -5.50
CA LEU A 608 19.28 -9.02 -5.01
C LEU A 608 19.34 -10.12 -3.94
N ARG A 609 18.34 -10.17 -3.05
CA ARG A 609 18.20 -11.17 -1.99
C ARG A 609 17.87 -12.57 -2.50
N THR A 610 17.01 -12.70 -3.52
CA THR A 610 16.46 -14.01 -3.93
C THR A 610 17.11 -14.60 -5.18
N ARG A 611 17.64 -13.78 -6.09
CA ARG A 611 18.15 -14.24 -7.40
C ARG A 611 19.65 -13.98 -7.65
N PHE A 612 20.33 -13.23 -6.79
CA PHE A 612 21.77 -12.95 -6.88
C PHE A 612 22.57 -13.39 -5.62
N PRO A 613 22.54 -14.67 -5.21
CA PRO A 613 23.29 -15.18 -4.06
C PRO A 613 24.82 -15.10 -4.23
N ASN A 614 25.32 -14.94 -5.45
CA ASN A 614 26.75 -14.72 -5.74
C ASN A 614 27.10 -13.22 -5.91
N GLY A 615 26.14 -12.33 -5.69
CA GLY A 615 26.22 -10.89 -5.94
C GLY A 615 26.02 -10.48 -7.40
N TYR A 616 25.53 -9.25 -7.59
CA TYR A 616 25.36 -8.53 -8.87
C TYR A 616 26.55 -7.59 -9.13
N LYS A 617 27.02 -7.51 -10.38
CA LYS A 617 28.14 -6.66 -10.80
C LYS A 617 27.65 -5.39 -11.53
N ILE A 618 27.99 -4.21 -11.01
CA ILE A 618 27.66 -2.92 -11.64
C ILE A 618 28.38 -2.75 -12.97
N ALA A 619 27.78 -1.98 -13.89
CA ALA A 619 28.26 -1.76 -15.25
C ALA A 619 28.51 -3.04 -16.09
N ASP A 620 28.00 -4.21 -15.66
CA ASP A 620 28.03 -5.44 -16.44
C ASP A 620 26.70 -5.64 -17.18
N GLU A 621 26.75 -5.69 -18.51
CA GLU A 621 25.54 -5.78 -19.33
C GLU A 621 24.82 -7.12 -19.17
N SER A 622 25.52 -8.19 -18.78
CA SER A 622 24.94 -9.53 -18.62
C SER A 622 24.15 -9.64 -17.32
N ASP A 623 24.72 -9.18 -16.20
CA ASP A 623 24.04 -9.08 -14.91
C ASP A 623 22.89 -8.07 -14.98
N HIS A 624 23.06 -6.93 -15.68
CA HIS A 624 21.96 -5.98 -15.89
C HIS A 624 20.77 -6.62 -16.62
N LYS A 625 20.99 -7.27 -17.77
CA LYS A 625 19.92 -7.96 -18.52
C LYS A 625 19.23 -9.02 -17.65
N ARG A 626 20.01 -9.80 -16.90
CA ARG A 626 19.51 -10.84 -16.00
C ARG A 626 18.68 -10.27 -14.84
N PHE A 627 19.09 -9.13 -14.28
CA PHE A 627 18.34 -8.44 -13.23
C PHE A 627 17.01 -7.89 -13.76
N ILE A 628 17.01 -7.30 -14.96
CA ILE A 628 15.78 -6.85 -15.61
C ILE A 628 14.84 -8.03 -15.92
N SER A 629 15.34 -9.17 -16.38
CA SER A 629 14.47 -10.35 -16.60
C SER A 629 13.83 -10.85 -15.31
N TYR A 630 14.55 -10.89 -14.18
CA TYR A 630 13.96 -11.29 -12.90
C TYR A 630 13.00 -10.23 -12.33
N LEU A 631 13.27 -8.93 -12.56
CA LEU A 631 12.33 -7.87 -12.18
C LEU A 631 11.01 -8.00 -12.96
N VAL A 632 11.07 -8.36 -14.25
CA VAL A 632 9.88 -8.59 -15.08
C VAL A 632 9.18 -9.93 -14.75
N GLU A 633 9.93 -10.96 -14.38
CA GLU A 633 9.39 -12.25 -13.91
C GLU A 633 8.52 -12.07 -12.64
N VAL A 634 8.98 -11.25 -11.70
CA VAL A 634 8.38 -11.13 -10.35
C VAL A 634 7.37 -9.98 -10.24
N PHE A 635 7.63 -8.84 -10.90
CA PHE A 635 6.86 -7.59 -10.79
C PHE A 635 6.29 -7.10 -12.14
N GLU A 636 6.20 -7.99 -13.14
CA GLU A 636 5.68 -7.70 -14.49
C GLU A 636 6.33 -6.46 -15.14
N SER A 637 5.54 -5.61 -15.81
CA SER A 637 6.03 -4.42 -16.52
C SER A 637 6.50 -3.27 -15.62
N LYS A 638 6.49 -3.43 -14.29
CA LYS A 638 6.60 -2.33 -13.32
C LYS A 638 8.03 -1.97 -12.91
N GLY A 639 8.89 -1.63 -13.87
CA GLY A 639 10.21 -1.09 -13.54
C GLY A 639 11.17 -0.87 -14.69
N LYS A 640 10.86 0.06 -15.61
CA LYS A 640 11.83 0.52 -16.62
C LYS A 640 12.94 1.34 -15.95
N ILE A 641 13.96 0.64 -15.45
CA ILE A 641 15.16 1.21 -14.81
C ILE A 641 16.36 1.10 -15.76
N THR A 642 17.16 2.18 -15.86
CA THR A 642 18.40 2.17 -16.66
C THR A 642 19.54 1.53 -15.86
N ALA A 643 20.53 0.94 -16.53
CA ALA A 643 21.69 0.32 -15.88
C ALA A 643 22.31 1.22 -14.79
N ARG A 644 22.61 2.49 -15.10
CA ARG A 644 23.15 3.47 -14.12
C ARG A 644 22.24 3.69 -12.91
N ALA A 645 20.92 3.66 -13.08
CA ALA A 645 19.96 3.82 -11.99
C ALA A 645 19.82 2.54 -11.15
N LEU A 646 19.94 1.36 -11.76
CA LEU A 646 20.02 0.08 -11.05
C LEU A 646 21.31 -0.01 -10.25
N ASP A 647 22.46 0.22 -10.87
CA ASP A 647 23.78 0.19 -10.23
C ASP A 647 23.85 1.10 -9.00
N ALA A 648 23.29 2.32 -9.10
CA ALA A 648 23.19 3.25 -7.97
C ALA A 648 22.23 2.77 -6.86
N LYS A 649 21.21 1.97 -7.18
CA LYS A 649 20.30 1.36 -6.17
C LYS A 649 20.94 0.14 -5.52
N ILE A 650 21.62 -0.71 -6.28
CA ILE A 650 22.36 -1.86 -5.77
C ILE A 650 23.53 -1.40 -4.88
N GLY A 651 24.29 -0.38 -5.28
CA GLY A 651 25.34 0.21 -4.44
C GLY A 651 24.85 0.90 -3.16
N GLN A 652 23.55 1.27 -3.11
CA GLN A 652 22.91 1.78 -1.90
C GLN A 652 22.60 0.65 -0.91
N ILE A 653 21.87 -0.38 -1.35
CA ILE A 653 21.30 -1.45 -0.51
C ILE A 653 22.25 -2.64 -0.28
N GLY A 654 23.13 -2.91 -1.24
CA GLY A 654 24.04 -4.05 -1.21
C GLY A 654 25.34 -3.79 -0.48
N VAL A 655 25.97 -4.88 -0.06
CA VAL A 655 27.32 -4.92 0.51
C VAL A 655 28.32 -5.21 -0.59
N LEU A 656 29.34 -4.37 -0.73
CA LEU A 656 30.42 -4.58 -1.69
C LEU A 656 31.24 -5.82 -1.28
N ILE A 657 31.48 -6.76 -2.21
CA ILE A 657 32.23 -8.00 -1.95
C ILE A 657 33.43 -8.18 -2.89
N ASP A 658 33.45 -7.51 -4.04
CA ASP A 658 34.55 -7.52 -5.01
C ASP A 658 34.44 -6.22 -5.85
N ARG A 659 35.38 -5.97 -6.79
CA ARG A 659 35.47 -4.76 -7.61
C ARG A 659 34.17 -4.49 -8.40
N GLY A 660 33.30 -3.66 -7.82
CA GLY A 660 31.98 -3.33 -8.38
C GLY A 660 30.92 -4.43 -8.20
N LYS A 661 31.16 -5.45 -7.37
CA LYS A 661 30.23 -6.54 -7.14
C LYS A 661 29.59 -6.43 -5.75
N TYR A 662 28.27 -6.51 -5.70
CA TYR A 662 27.47 -6.27 -4.50
C TYR A 662 26.54 -7.45 -4.21
N ILE A 663 26.37 -7.81 -2.94
CA ILE A 663 25.47 -8.87 -2.47
C ILE A 663 24.43 -8.31 -1.50
N HIS A 664 23.30 -8.99 -1.31
CA HIS A 664 22.31 -8.60 -0.29
C HIS A 664 22.89 -8.84 1.13
N PRO A 665 22.69 -7.93 2.10
CA PRO A 665 23.25 -8.03 3.46
C PRO A 665 23.07 -9.38 4.17
N SER A 666 21.96 -10.10 3.97
CA SER A 666 21.69 -11.39 4.64
C SER A 666 22.62 -12.55 4.22
N TYR A 667 23.49 -12.34 3.23
CA TYR A 667 24.53 -13.32 2.86
C TYR A 667 25.87 -13.04 3.54
N ILE A 668 25.99 -11.91 4.25
CA ILE A 668 27.19 -11.56 5.01
C ILE A 668 27.11 -12.12 6.42
N ASP A 669 28.03 -13.03 6.74
CA ASP A 669 28.23 -13.58 8.08
C ASP A 669 29.70 -13.39 8.46
N VAL A 670 29.94 -12.44 9.36
CA VAL A 670 31.25 -12.02 9.86
C VAL A 670 31.09 -11.64 11.32
N ASP A 671 31.93 -12.18 12.21
CA ASP A 671 31.96 -11.77 13.62
C ASP A 671 32.26 -10.26 13.71
N LYS A 672 31.35 -9.51 14.32
CA LYS A 672 31.49 -8.07 14.53
C LYS A 672 32.82 -7.73 15.22
N LYS A 673 33.36 -8.60 16.07
CA LYS A 673 34.67 -8.40 16.71
C LYS A 673 35.79 -8.13 15.70
N ILE A 674 35.73 -8.71 14.50
CA ILE A 674 36.70 -8.44 13.42
C ILE A 674 36.60 -7.00 12.94
N VAL A 675 35.38 -6.47 12.82
CA VAL A 675 35.13 -5.05 12.47
C VAL A 675 35.54 -4.12 13.61
N ASP A 676 35.22 -4.47 14.85
CA ASP A 676 35.55 -3.66 16.02
C ASP A 676 37.08 -3.57 16.22
N ASP A 677 37.84 -4.65 15.98
CA ASP A 677 39.31 -4.63 16.02
C ASP A 677 39.93 -3.79 14.88
N VAL A 678 39.36 -3.82 13.66
CA VAL A 678 39.79 -2.93 12.55
C VAL A 678 39.49 -1.46 12.85
N ASN A 679 38.30 -1.16 13.39
CA ASN A 679 37.94 0.19 13.82
C ASN A 679 38.87 0.69 14.93
N ALA A 680 39.24 -0.18 15.89
CA ALA A 680 40.19 0.15 16.94
C ALA A 680 41.61 0.43 16.40
N TYR A 681 42.07 -0.30 15.38
CA TYR A 681 43.33 0.00 14.72
C TYR A 681 43.30 1.34 13.98
N ILE A 682 42.20 1.65 13.27
CA ILE A 682 42.03 2.97 12.62
C ILE A 682 42.09 4.08 13.68
N GLU A 683 41.32 3.98 14.77
CA GLU A 683 41.31 4.97 15.85
C GLU A 683 42.71 5.24 16.41
N ASN A 684 43.45 4.19 16.77
CA ASN A 684 44.76 4.28 17.43
C ASN A 684 45.93 4.56 16.46
N SER A 685 45.74 4.49 15.15
CA SER A 685 46.80 4.82 14.18
C SER A 685 47.21 6.30 14.28
N PRO A 686 48.51 6.66 14.19
CA PRO A 686 48.93 8.06 14.16
C PRO A 686 48.53 8.78 12.86
N ARG A 687 48.20 8.04 11.80
CA ARG A 687 47.80 8.56 10.50
C ARG A 687 46.29 8.86 10.44
N VAL A 688 45.93 9.95 9.76
CA VAL A 688 44.54 10.41 9.58
C VAL A 688 43.86 9.65 8.46
N VAL A 689 44.63 9.24 7.44
CA VAL A 689 44.13 8.55 6.23
C VAL A 689 44.78 7.19 6.05
N LEU A 690 43.96 6.14 5.93
CA LEU A 690 44.38 4.74 5.77
C LEU A 690 43.70 4.11 4.54
N THR A 691 44.44 3.36 3.72
CA THR A 691 43.86 2.75 2.51
C THR A 691 43.15 1.43 2.81
N TYR A 692 42.16 1.02 2.00
CA TYR A 692 41.57 -0.32 2.18
C TYR A 692 42.55 -1.46 1.87
N THR A 693 43.65 -1.19 1.13
CA THR A 693 44.72 -2.17 0.88
C THR A 693 45.54 -2.37 2.16
N GLU A 694 46.00 -1.27 2.74
CA GLU A 694 46.74 -1.19 3.99
C GLU A 694 46.02 -1.91 5.15
N LEU A 695 44.73 -1.61 5.32
CA LEU A 695 43.86 -2.26 6.31
C LEU A 695 43.60 -3.74 5.99
N TYR A 696 43.56 -4.12 4.71
CA TYR A 696 43.38 -5.51 4.32
C TYR A 696 44.63 -6.36 4.61
N ASP A 697 45.81 -5.85 4.22
CA ASP A 697 47.08 -6.56 4.37
C ASP A 697 47.46 -6.71 5.86
N THR A 698 47.31 -5.63 6.64
CA THR A 698 47.57 -5.61 8.10
C THR A 698 46.76 -6.65 8.87
N PHE A 699 45.52 -6.92 8.44
CA PHE A 699 44.60 -7.87 9.08
C PHE A 699 44.45 -9.19 8.31
N SER A 700 45.29 -9.45 7.31
CA SER A 700 45.17 -10.60 6.40
C SER A 700 45.09 -11.97 7.11
N GLU A 701 45.92 -12.20 8.13
CA GLU A 701 45.83 -13.40 8.98
C GLU A 701 44.50 -13.48 9.75
N ARG A 702 43.99 -12.34 10.21
CA ARG A 702 42.73 -12.21 10.98
C ARG A 702 41.48 -12.41 10.11
N PHE A 703 41.59 -12.17 8.81
CA PHE A 703 40.53 -12.46 7.83
C PHE A 703 40.58 -13.90 7.30
N SER A 704 41.64 -14.67 7.58
CA SER A 704 41.76 -16.06 7.17
C SER A 704 40.60 -16.91 7.73
N GLY A 705 39.93 -17.66 6.85
CA GLY A 705 38.72 -18.43 7.21
C GLY A 705 37.43 -17.61 7.33
N THR A 706 37.46 -16.30 7.10
CA THR A 706 36.26 -15.42 7.09
C THR A 706 35.78 -15.15 5.65
N GLN A 707 34.65 -14.47 5.50
CA GLN A 707 34.18 -13.99 4.19
C GLN A 707 34.99 -12.80 3.62
N ILE A 708 35.82 -12.13 4.44
CA ILE A 708 36.61 -10.96 4.01
C ILE A 708 37.84 -11.44 3.23
N ASN A 709 37.65 -11.75 1.95
CA ASN A 709 38.72 -12.29 1.09
C ASN A 709 39.42 -11.25 0.19
N ASN A 710 39.06 -9.98 0.28
CA ASN A 710 39.72 -8.86 -0.40
C ASN A 710 39.32 -7.49 0.19
N ARG A 711 40.07 -6.43 -0.16
CA ARG A 711 39.84 -5.05 0.30
C ARG A 711 38.47 -4.44 -0.03
N TYR A 712 37.80 -4.85 -1.10
CA TYR A 712 36.46 -4.39 -1.45
C TYR A 712 35.40 -5.06 -0.58
N CYS A 713 35.60 -6.33 -0.20
CA CYS A 713 34.80 -6.99 0.83
C CYS A 713 34.97 -6.31 2.19
N LEU A 714 36.20 -5.98 2.58
CA LEU A 714 36.46 -5.22 3.81
C LEU A 714 35.72 -3.87 3.81
N GLN A 715 35.80 -3.11 2.72
CA GLN A 715 35.05 -1.86 2.54
C GLN A 715 33.52 -2.06 2.64
N GLY A 716 32.98 -3.15 2.07
CA GLY A 716 31.56 -3.46 2.19
C GLY A 716 31.14 -3.80 3.63
N VAL A 717 31.90 -4.66 4.30
CA VAL A 717 31.62 -5.10 5.67
C VAL A 717 31.74 -3.94 6.67
N LEU A 718 32.76 -3.08 6.55
CA LEU A 718 32.87 -1.86 7.35
C LEU A 718 31.67 -0.91 7.16
N LYS A 719 31.15 -0.78 5.93
CA LYS A 719 29.91 -0.02 5.64
C LYS A 719 28.69 -0.70 6.29
N LEU A 720 28.57 -2.03 6.20
CA LEU A 720 27.44 -2.80 6.75
C LEU A 720 27.31 -2.65 8.27
N PHE A 721 28.43 -2.76 8.99
CA PHE A 721 28.47 -2.70 10.46
C PHE A 721 28.52 -1.27 11.02
N GLY A 722 28.47 -0.24 10.16
CA GLY A 722 28.39 1.16 10.59
C GLY A 722 29.72 1.73 11.09
N CYS A 723 30.78 1.61 10.29
CA CYS A 723 32.08 2.26 10.53
C CYS A 723 31.91 3.74 10.94
N PRO A 724 32.54 4.20 12.04
CA PRO A 724 32.37 5.57 12.55
C PRO A 724 33.15 6.62 11.72
N PHE A 725 34.09 6.19 10.87
CA PHE A 725 34.98 7.06 10.11
C PHE A 725 34.43 7.42 8.72
N VAL A 726 34.97 8.48 8.11
CA VAL A 726 34.53 8.94 6.78
C VAL A 726 35.09 8.01 5.70
N MET A 727 34.27 7.05 5.28
CA MET A 727 34.57 6.13 4.19
C MET A 727 34.56 6.85 2.84
N ARG A 728 35.70 6.86 2.14
CA ARG A 728 35.82 7.29 0.74
C ARG A 728 35.94 6.07 -0.18
N LYS A 729 36.12 6.30 -1.50
CA LYS A 729 36.16 5.24 -2.51
C LYS A 729 37.33 4.26 -2.31
N ASP A 730 38.53 4.79 -2.07
CA ASP A 730 39.77 3.99 -2.05
C ASP A 730 40.50 4.03 -0.68
N TYR A 731 40.02 4.84 0.26
CA TYR A 731 40.55 5.01 1.61
C TYR A 731 39.46 5.33 2.66
N ILE A 732 39.82 5.25 3.94
CA ILE A 732 39.08 5.79 5.08
C ILE A 732 39.86 6.99 5.63
N THR A 733 39.15 8.02 6.11
CA THR A 733 39.76 9.15 6.84
C THR A 733 39.01 9.42 8.14
N LYS A 734 39.75 9.82 9.18
CA LYS A 734 39.17 10.31 10.45
C LYS A 734 38.57 11.71 10.28
N GLU A 735 39.21 12.53 9.46
CA GLU A 735 38.86 13.94 9.24
C GLU A 735 38.30 14.14 7.83
N SER A 736 37.17 14.83 7.72
CA SER A 736 36.32 14.78 6.51
C SER A 736 36.95 15.42 5.26
N ASP A 737 37.88 16.32 5.48
CA ASP A 737 38.55 17.22 4.55
C ASP A 737 39.99 16.76 4.21
N VAL A 738 40.62 15.99 5.12
CA VAL A 738 41.91 15.34 4.84
C VAL A 738 41.72 14.19 3.85
N ASN A 739 42.67 14.07 2.93
CA ASN A 739 42.66 13.09 1.84
C ASN A 739 44.07 12.50 1.66
N LEU A 740 44.17 11.37 0.94
CA LEU A 740 45.41 10.60 0.81
C LEU A 740 46.58 11.37 0.16
N ALA A 741 46.32 12.40 -0.66
CA ALA A 741 47.38 13.25 -1.20
C ALA A 741 47.90 14.26 -0.16
N SER A 742 47.02 14.81 0.69
CA SER A 742 47.41 15.69 1.81
C SER A 742 48.13 14.92 2.93
N GLU A 743 47.74 13.67 3.19
CA GLU A 743 48.46 12.77 4.10
C GLU A 743 49.91 12.51 3.60
N PHE A 744 50.04 12.24 2.29
CA PHE A 744 51.32 12.06 1.62
C PHE A 744 52.17 13.35 1.64
N GLU A 745 51.55 14.50 1.38
CA GLU A 745 52.18 15.82 1.44
C GLU A 745 52.77 16.10 2.84
N HIS A 746 51.96 15.90 3.89
CA HIS A 746 52.39 16.09 5.27
C HIS A 746 53.50 15.12 5.67
N PHE A 747 53.44 13.84 5.26
CA PHE A 747 54.51 12.89 5.53
C PHE A 747 55.84 13.31 4.89
N VAL A 748 55.83 13.80 3.65
CA VAL A 748 57.05 14.31 2.99
C VAL A 748 57.52 15.61 3.62
N GLU A 749 56.64 16.48 4.11
CA GLU A 749 57.03 17.68 4.86
C GLU A 749 57.77 17.34 6.16
N GLN A 750 57.21 16.44 6.98
CA GLN A 750 57.80 16.04 8.26
C GLN A 750 59.13 15.29 8.11
N ASN A 751 59.28 14.47 7.06
CA ASN A 751 60.47 13.65 6.83
C ASN A 751 61.51 14.31 5.89
N GLY A 752 61.22 15.48 5.33
CA GLY A 752 62.16 16.27 4.53
C GLY A 752 62.42 15.70 3.13
N ARG A 753 63.53 14.93 2.97
CA ARG A 753 63.95 14.35 1.68
C ARG A 753 63.82 12.83 1.70
N VAL A 754 62.74 12.34 1.09
CA VAL A 754 62.28 10.96 1.21
C VAL A 754 62.52 10.18 -0.10
N HIS A 755 62.98 8.94 -0.03
CA HIS A 755 63.12 8.06 -1.19
C HIS A 755 61.82 7.26 -1.44
N LYS A 756 61.51 6.94 -2.70
CA LYS A 756 60.30 6.19 -3.08
C LYS A 756 60.08 4.88 -2.32
N SER A 757 61.14 4.18 -1.90
CA SER A 757 60.98 2.94 -1.12
C SER A 757 60.30 3.20 0.24
N VAL A 758 60.69 4.27 0.93
CA VAL A 758 60.11 4.65 2.24
C VAL A 758 58.65 5.07 2.07
N LEU A 759 58.32 5.76 0.98
CA LEU A 759 56.93 6.14 0.66
C LEU A 759 56.04 4.93 0.35
N LEU A 760 56.58 3.89 -0.30
CA LEU A 760 55.86 2.65 -0.59
C LEU A 760 55.76 1.71 0.64
N GLU A 761 56.72 1.79 1.57
CA GLU A 761 56.75 1.04 2.82
C GLU A 761 55.76 1.63 3.85
N GLU A 762 55.77 2.95 4.04
CA GLU A 762 54.81 3.66 4.90
C GLU A 762 53.37 3.53 4.37
N PHE A 763 53.16 3.88 3.09
CA PHE A 763 51.83 3.87 2.47
C PHE A 763 51.58 2.58 1.70
N ASN A 764 51.65 1.43 2.39
CA ASN A 764 51.41 0.13 1.78
C ASN A 764 50.02 0.11 1.08
N GLY A 765 50.03 -0.01 -0.25
CA GLY A 765 48.84 0.13 -1.10
C GLY A 765 48.91 1.27 -2.12
N LEU A 766 49.89 2.18 -2.02
CA LEU A 766 50.30 3.04 -3.14
C LEU A 766 51.19 2.27 -4.12
N SER A 767 51.25 2.78 -5.36
CA SER A 767 52.23 2.39 -6.36
C SER A 767 53.03 3.62 -6.83
N GLU A 768 54.14 3.42 -7.55
CA GLU A 768 54.91 4.52 -8.13
C GLU A 768 54.06 5.42 -9.06
N ILE A 769 53.01 4.86 -9.69
CA ILE A 769 52.05 5.61 -10.50
C ILE A 769 51.22 6.56 -9.63
N ASN A 770 50.84 6.15 -8.41
CA ASN A 770 50.11 7.02 -7.48
C ASN A 770 51.01 8.15 -6.95
N ILE A 771 52.26 7.84 -6.61
CA ILE A 771 53.26 8.85 -6.22
C ILE A 771 53.45 9.87 -7.35
N GLY A 772 53.58 9.40 -8.59
CA GLY A 772 53.67 10.26 -9.77
C GLY A 772 52.44 11.16 -9.96
N PHE A 773 51.23 10.64 -9.74
CA PHE A 773 49.98 11.42 -9.80
C PHE A 773 49.92 12.48 -8.68
N PHE A 774 50.28 12.13 -7.44
CA PHE A 774 50.35 13.09 -6.33
C PHE A 774 51.35 14.21 -6.63
N CYS A 775 52.52 13.91 -7.19
CA CYS A 775 53.51 14.92 -7.61
C CYS A 775 53.07 15.79 -8.81
N GLN A 776 52.03 15.40 -9.55
CA GLN A 776 51.41 16.26 -10.56
C GLN A 776 50.39 17.23 -9.95
N GLN A 777 49.66 16.78 -8.91
CA GLN A 777 48.64 17.55 -8.21
C GLN A 777 49.22 18.52 -7.15
N LEU A 778 50.24 18.08 -6.42
CA LEU A 778 50.87 18.81 -5.32
C LEU A 778 52.06 19.62 -5.82
N SER A 779 51.86 20.92 -6.09
CA SER A 779 52.95 21.82 -6.54
C SER A 779 54.03 22.07 -5.48
N THR A 780 53.75 21.72 -4.24
CA THR A 780 54.63 21.70 -3.06
C THR A 780 55.64 20.57 -3.06
N ILE A 781 55.39 19.47 -3.79
CA ILE A 781 56.28 18.30 -3.83
C ILE A 781 57.27 18.42 -4.99
N VAL A 782 58.54 18.53 -4.64
CA VAL A 782 59.66 18.70 -5.58
C VAL A 782 60.28 17.33 -5.87
N VAL A 783 60.18 16.90 -7.12
CA VAL A 783 60.75 15.63 -7.59
C VAL A 783 62.24 15.79 -7.86
N LEU A 784 63.08 15.01 -7.19
CA LEU A 784 64.55 15.08 -7.27
C LEU A 784 65.11 13.99 -8.19
N ASP A 785 66.43 13.81 -8.19
CA ASP A 785 67.08 12.68 -8.87
C ASP A 785 66.89 11.36 -8.09
N GLY A 786 67.17 10.23 -8.74
CA GLY A 786 67.29 8.91 -8.09
C GLY A 786 66.04 8.38 -7.39
N GLY A 787 64.85 8.93 -7.65
CA GLY A 787 63.60 8.53 -6.97
C GLY A 787 63.40 9.16 -5.59
N TYR A 788 64.06 10.29 -5.32
CA TYR A 788 63.81 11.12 -4.13
C TYR A 788 62.76 12.21 -4.38
N TYR A 789 62.09 12.62 -3.31
CA TYR A 789 61.14 13.72 -3.25
C TYR A 789 61.45 14.60 -2.04
N MET A 790 61.11 15.88 -2.10
CA MET A 790 61.14 16.77 -0.93
C MET A 790 59.96 17.74 -0.96
N HIS A 791 59.53 18.20 0.22
CA HIS A 791 58.53 19.26 0.32
C HIS A 791 59.18 20.65 0.15
N SER A 792 58.49 21.60 -0.46
CA SER A 792 59.06 22.91 -0.80
C SER A 792 59.33 23.81 0.41
N SER A 793 58.77 23.53 1.60
CA SER A 793 59.18 24.22 2.84
C SER A 793 60.62 23.91 3.26
N GLN A 794 61.26 22.90 2.66
CA GLN A 794 62.68 22.58 2.83
C GLN A 794 63.60 23.36 1.86
N LEU A 795 63.05 24.22 1.00
CA LEU A 795 63.82 25.05 0.05
C LEU A 795 64.00 26.49 0.60
N HIS A 796 65.25 26.89 0.74
CA HIS A 796 65.66 28.23 1.17
C HIS A 796 65.95 29.10 -0.06
N ILE A 797 64.89 29.64 -0.67
CA ILE A 797 64.96 30.44 -1.91
C ILE A 797 64.45 31.87 -1.63
N SER A 798 65.28 32.87 -1.93
CA SER A 798 64.93 34.29 -1.81
C SER A 798 64.33 34.86 -3.11
N GLU A 799 63.76 36.07 -3.07
CA GLU A 799 63.33 36.76 -4.29
C GLU A 799 64.50 37.06 -5.24
N GLU A 800 65.70 37.29 -4.71
CA GLU A 800 66.91 37.47 -5.53
C GLU A 800 67.32 36.17 -6.22
N ASP A 801 67.17 35.02 -5.53
CA ASP A 801 67.33 33.70 -6.13
C ASP A 801 66.29 33.42 -7.24
N TYR A 802 65.13 34.08 -7.24
CA TYR A 802 64.17 34.02 -8.35
C TYR A 802 64.52 34.98 -9.50
N ASN A 803 65.26 36.06 -9.25
CA ASN A 803 65.64 37.07 -10.24
C ASN A 803 66.86 36.64 -11.05
N GLU A 804 67.99 36.35 -10.40
CA GLU A 804 69.25 36.06 -11.09
C GLU A 804 69.22 34.70 -11.80
N GLN A 805 68.62 33.67 -11.20
CA GLN A 805 68.48 32.35 -11.81
C GLN A 805 67.54 32.41 -13.04
N ARG A 806 66.45 33.18 -12.99
CA ARG A 806 65.56 33.44 -14.14
C ARG A 806 66.30 34.13 -15.28
N LYS A 807 67.02 35.21 -14.95
CA LYS A 807 67.86 35.98 -15.89
C LYS A 807 68.95 35.12 -16.53
N PHE A 808 69.57 34.22 -15.76
CA PHE A 808 70.54 33.25 -16.28
C PHE A 808 69.88 32.22 -17.20
N LEU A 809 68.75 31.62 -16.82
CA LEU A 809 68.02 30.66 -17.66
C LEU A 809 67.48 31.29 -18.95
N LEU A 810 66.95 32.52 -18.91
CA LEU A 810 66.56 33.29 -20.10
C LEU A 810 67.74 33.54 -21.05
N THR A 811 68.95 33.68 -20.50
CA THR A 811 70.18 33.89 -21.29
C THR A 811 70.69 32.57 -21.87
N ALA A 812 70.64 31.48 -21.10
CA ALA A 812 71.12 30.16 -21.50
C ALA A 812 70.19 29.50 -22.53
N CYS A 813 68.88 29.49 -22.27
CA CYS A 813 67.87 28.84 -23.12
C CYS A 813 67.41 29.70 -24.32
N ARG A 814 68.16 30.77 -24.63
CA ARG A 814 67.78 31.80 -25.61
C ARG A 814 67.64 31.23 -27.03
N ASP A 815 68.67 30.53 -27.47
CA ASP A 815 68.81 30.12 -28.89
C ASP A 815 68.62 28.60 -29.08
N THR A 816 68.85 27.80 -28.02
CA THR A 816 68.65 26.33 -28.00
C THR A 816 68.20 25.85 -26.60
N PRO A 817 67.50 24.70 -26.47
CA PRO A 817 67.23 24.09 -25.17
C PRO A 817 68.51 23.65 -24.45
N VAL A 818 68.58 23.84 -23.13
CA VAL A 818 69.80 23.56 -22.36
C VAL A 818 69.63 22.36 -21.42
N SER A 819 70.60 21.46 -21.48
CA SER A 819 70.71 20.30 -20.58
C SER A 819 71.10 20.74 -19.16
N THR A 820 70.39 20.29 -18.11
CA THR A 820 70.83 20.55 -16.72
C THR A 820 72.17 19.92 -16.37
N ARG A 821 72.69 19.00 -17.21
CA ARG A 821 74.07 18.49 -17.10
C ARG A 821 75.12 19.59 -17.32
N MET A 822 74.85 20.50 -18.26
CA MET A 822 75.70 21.68 -18.51
C MET A 822 75.44 22.75 -17.43
N LEU A 823 74.16 23.08 -17.18
CA LEU A 823 73.80 24.10 -16.18
C LEU A 823 74.37 23.79 -14.79
N PHE A 824 74.44 22.52 -14.37
CA PHE A 824 74.96 22.15 -13.05
C PHE A 824 76.38 22.67 -12.78
N ASN A 825 77.26 22.63 -13.78
CA ASN A 825 78.63 23.14 -13.64
C ASN A 825 78.64 24.67 -13.50
N GLU A 826 77.87 25.38 -14.33
CA GLU A 826 77.73 26.83 -14.25
C GLU A 826 77.07 27.28 -12.94
N TYR A 827 76.05 26.57 -12.45
CA TYR A 827 75.41 26.84 -11.17
C TYR A 827 76.35 26.61 -9.99
N MET A 828 77.19 25.57 -10.01
CA MET A 828 78.19 25.36 -8.97
C MET A 828 79.26 26.48 -8.95
N MET A 829 79.59 27.08 -10.09
CA MET A 829 80.54 28.21 -10.18
C MET A 829 79.91 29.58 -9.86
N ARG A 830 78.67 29.85 -10.28
CA ARG A 830 78.03 31.17 -10.20
C ARG A 830 77.07 31.34 -9.01
N PHE A 831 76.41 30.25 -8.60
CA PHE A 831 75.30 30.24 -7.65
C PHE A 831 75.57 29.27 -6.48
N THR A 832 76.84 29.12 -6.08
CA THR A 832 77.31 28.12 -5.10
C THR A 832 76.55 28.18 -3.77
N ASP A 833 76.24 29.37 -3.27
CA ASP A 833 75.45 29.58 -2.04
C ASP A 833 74.02 29.05 -2.17
N PHE A 834 73.31 29.38 -3.27
CA PHE A 834 71.98 28.83 -3.59
C PHE A 834 72.00 27.29 -3.65
N MET A 835 73.03 26.72 -4.30
CA MET A 835 73.21 25.26 -4.42
C MET A 835 73.39 24.60 -3.05
N ILE A 836 74.18 25.20 -2.16
CA ILE A 836 74.42 24.68 -0.80
C ILE A 836 73.17 24.84 0.08
N ARG A 837 72.56 26.03 0.12
CA ARG A 837 71.36 26.33 0.93
C ARG A 837 70.15 25.44 0.61
N ASN A 838 70.09 24.91 -0.62
CA ASN A 838 69.00 24.08 -1.13
C ASN A 838 69.39 22.60 -1.34
N ASN A 839 70.55 22.17 -0.84
CA ASN A 839 71.05 20.79 -0.92
C ASN A 839 71.05 20.20 -2.35
N ILE A 840 71.51 20.99 -3.32
CA ILE A 840 71.49 20.67 -4.75
C ILE A 840 72.76 19.90 -5.15
N GLU A 841 72.83 18.64 -4.70
CA GLU A 841 73.99 17.75 -4.90
C GLU A 841 74.15 17.22 -6.34
N SER A 842 73.13 17.34 -7.20
CA SER A 842 73.11 16.72 -8.53
C SER A 842 72.38 17.53 -9.60
N GLN A 843 72.70 17.24 -10.87
CA GLN A 843 72.01 17.76 -12.06
C GLN A 843 70.49 17.48 -12.07
N GLY A 844 70.04 16.38 -11.45
CA GLY A 844 68.62 16.01 -11.35
C GLY A 844 67.90 16.62 -10.15
N ASN A 845 68.63 16.97 -9.08
CA ASN A 845 68.13 17.84 -8.01
C ASN A 845 67.97 19.27 -8.57
N LEU A 846 68.96 19.78 -9.30
CA LEU A 846 68.90 21.10 -9.94
C LEU A 846 67.72 21.20 -10.89
N PHE A 847 67.49 20.18 -11.73
CA PHE A 847 66.29 20.11 -12.57
C PHE A 847 65.01 20.20 -11.74
N GLY A 848 64.91 19.46 -10.63
CA GLY A 848 63.73 19.48 -9.75
C GLY A 848 63.45 20.86 -9.16
N VAL A 849 64.48 21.52 -8.62
CA VAL A 849 64.35 22.85 -8.00
C VAL A 849 64.03 23.92 -9.05
N LEU A 850 64.70 23.93 -10.20
CA LEU A 850 64.39 24.88 -11.28
C LEU A 850 63.00 24.63 -11.88
N GLN A 851 62.56 23.37 -11.98
CA GLN A 851 61.20 23.03 -12.39
C GLN A 851 60.18 23.53 -11.37
N TYR A 852 60.42 23.39 -10.06
CA TYR A 852 59.56 23.98 -9.02
C TYR A 852 59.47 25.52 -9.16
N MET A 853 60.61 26.19 -9.30
CA MET A 853 60.67 27.66 -9.40
C MET A 853 59.98 28.22 -10.65
N PHE A 854 60.14 27.57 -11.81
CA PHE A 854 59.85 28.19 -13.11
C PHE A 854 58.90 27.39 -14.03
N LYS A 855 58.14 26.40 -13.51
CA LYS A 855 57.18 25.55 -14.27
C LYS A 855 56.19 26.28 -15.19
N LYS A 856 55.93 27.57 -14.93
CA LYS A 856 54.97 28.42 -15.66
C LYS A 856 55.60 29.25 -16.78
N GLU A 857 56.93 29.24 -16.89
CA GLU A 857 57.71 30.16 -17.72
C GLU A 857 58.66 29.46 -18.69
N PHE A 858 59.11 28.26 -18.34
CA PHE A 858 59.97 27.40 -19.17
C PHE A 858 59.34 26.02 -19.32
N PHE A 859 59.67 25.35 -20.42
CA PHE A 859 59.29 23.96 -20.68
C PHE A 859 60.37 23.01 -20.18
N PHE A 860 59.96 21.93 -19.50
CA PHE A 860 60.84 21.03 -18.75
C PHE A 860 60.62 19.57 -19.17
N SER A 861 61.64 18.93 -19.75
CA SER A 861 61.66 17.49 -20.06
C SER A 861 63.03 16.93 -19.73
N ARG A 862 63.16 16.08 -18.70
CA ARG A 862 64.48 15.70 -18.13
C ARG A 862 65.43 15.14 -19.20
N PRO A 863 66.64 15.72 -19.39
CA PRO A 863 67.32 16.76 -18.60
C PRO A 863 67.17 18.22 -19.11
N TYR A 864 66.44 18.47 -20.19
CA TYR A 864 66.42 19.74 -20.93
C TYR A 864 65.39 20.75 -20.40
N ILE A 865 65.76 22.03 -20.50
CA ILE A 865 64.94 23.21 -20.22
C ILE A 865 64.89 24.08 -21.48
N SER A 866 63.72 24.62 -21.83
CA SER A 866 63.51 25.41 -23.06
C SER A 866 62.57 26.60 -22.85
N LEU A 867 62.70 27.64 -23.69
CA LEU A 867 61.75 28.75 -23.79
C LEU A 867 60.53 28.45 -24.67
N SER A 868 60.61 27.46 -25.56
CA SER A 868 59.48 26.98 -26.36
C SER A 868 59.27 25.47 -26.26
N ASN A 869 58.01 25.05 -26.43
CA ASN A 869 57.57 23.66 -26.56
C ASN A 869 57.56 23.16 -28.02
N ASP A 870 57.93 24.01 -28.99
CA ASP A 870 57.98 23.65 -30.41
C ASP A 870 59.18 22.76 -30.77
N VAL A 871 60.20 22.71 -29.88
CA VAL A 871 61.42 21.90 -30.06
C VAL A 871 61.25 20.57 -29.33
N ASP A 872 61.56 19.46 -30.00
CA ASP A 872 61.57 18.14 -29.37
C ASP A 872 62.68 18.04 -28.30
N LEU A 873 62.27 17.93 -27.04
CA LEU A 873 63.18 17.91 -25.88
C LEU A 873 63.72 16.50 -25.59
N THR A 874 64.15 15.78 -26.64
CA THR A 874 64.94 14.55 -26.55
C THR A 874 66.42 14.84 -26.84
N ASN A 875 67.30 13.85 -26.63
CA ASN A 875 68.70 13.98 -27.06
C ASN A 875 68.84 14.18 -28.59
N HIS A 876 67.87 13.72 -29.38
CA HIS A 876 67.88 13.84 -30.84
C HIS A 876 67.38 15.21 -31.29
N GLY A 877 66.19 15.63 -30.84
CA GLY A 877 65.62 16.93 -31.23
C GLY A 877 66.49 18.12 -30.79
N VAL A 878 67.08 18.06 -29.59
CA VAL A 878 68.04 19.09 -29.12
C VAL A 878 69.34 19.06 -29.94
N LEU A 879 69.81 17.89 -30.39
CA LEU A 879 70.96 17.82 -31.28
C LEU A 879 70.66 18.45 -32.66
N LEU A 880 69.52 18.12 -33.28
CA LEU A 880 69.10 18.73 -34.54
C LEU A 880 68.96 20.25 -34.42
N GLN A 881 68.49 20.76 -33.28
CA GLN A 881 68.42 22.20 -33.01
C GLN A 881 69.80 22.88 -33.08
N HIS A 882 70.89 22.22 -32.67
CA HIS A 882 72.26 22.71 -32.83
C HIS A 882 72.81 22.57 -34.27
N LEU A 883 72.13 21.83 -35.15
CA LEU A 883 72.50 21.58 -36.55
C LEU A 883 71.63 22.35 -37.56
N ILE A 884 70.80 23.30 -37.09
CA ILE A 884 70.03 24.21 -37.94
C ILE A 884 70.99 25.12 -38.72
N GLY A 885 70.85 25.16 -40.05
CA GLY A 885 71.73 25.92 -40.94
C GLY A 885 73.12 25.29 -41.15
N VAL A 886 73.32 24.03 -40.72
CA VAL A 886 74.53 23.26 -41.02
C VAL A 886 74.27 22.34 -42.21
N ASP A 887 75.02 22.54 -43.29
CA ASP A 887 74.98 21.72 -44.51
C ASP A 887 75.95 20.53 -44.46
N SER A 888 77.05 20.67 -43.72
CA SER A 888 78.13 19.68 -43.60
C SER A 888 78.83 19.79 -42.25
N ILE A 889 79.23 18.66 -41.65
CA ILE A 889 79.88 18.59 -40.34
C ILE A 889 80.79 17.34 -40.23
N GLU A 890 81.98 17.50 -39.65
CA GLU A 890 82.85 16.37 -39.32
C GLU A 890 82.36 15.66 -38.04
N ILE A 891 82.50 14.34 -37.98
CA ILE A 891 82.04 13.51 -36.83
C ILE A 891 82.66 13.97 -35.50
N GLU A 892 83.93 14.37 -35.51
CA GLU A 892 84.60 14.95 -34.34
C GLU A 892 83.93 16.26 -33.86
N ASP A 893 83.52 17.17 -34.76
CA ASP A 893 82.80 18.39 -34.40
C ASP A 893 81.40 18.08 -33.84
N LEU A 894 80.72 17.07 -34.37
CA LEU A 894 79.43 16.59 -33.87
C LEU A 894 79.53 16.04 -32.43
N ILE A 895 80.59 15.30 -32.11
CA ILE A 895 80.89 14.84 -30.75
C ILE A 895 81.14 16.05 -29.84
N ASP A 896 81.94 17.02 -30.32
CA ASP A 896 82.27 18.24 -29.58
C ASP A 896 81.00 19.08 -29.28
N ILE A 897 80.00 19.11 -30.18
CA ILE A 897 78.67 19.70 -29.92
C ILE A 897 77.93 18.93 -28.81
N CYS A 898 77.92 17.59 -28.86
CA CYS A 898 77.23 16.78 -27.86
C CYS A 898 77.82 16.98 -26.45
N ASP A 899 79.14 16.93 -26.31
CA ASP A 899 79.82 17.06 -25.02
C ASP A 899 79.66 18.46 -24.42
N LYS A 900 79.82 19.53 -25.22
CA LYS A 900 79.65 20.92 -24.75
C LYS A 900 78.23 21.22 -24.26
N ASN A 901 77.22 20.63 -24.89
CA ASN A 901 75.81 20.83 -24.55
C ASN A 901 75.26 19.75 -23.59
N GLY A 902 76.08 18.78 -23.18
CA GLY A 902 75.68 17.73 -22.25
C GLY A 902 74.62 16.76 -22.81
N ILE A 903 74.64 16.53 -24.12
CA ILE A 903 73.81 15.54 -24.84
C ILE A 903 74.50 14.18 -24.70
N ARG A 904 73.74 13.12 -24.38
CA ARG A 904 74.30 11.77 -24.20
C ARG A 904 73.92 10.83 -25.35
N PHE A 905 74.93 10.18 -25.92
CA PHE A 905 74.80 9.09 -26.89
C PHE A 905 75.49 7.82 -26.35
N LEU A 906 75.13 6.65 -26.88
CA LEU A 906 75.69 5.36 -26.42
C LEU A 906 77.06 5.07 -27.07
N SER A 907 77.19 5.39 -28.35
CA SER A 907 78.39 5.26 -29.17
C SER A 907 78.33 6.24 -30.33
N VAL A 908 79.48 6.55 -30.95
CA VAL A 908 79.50 7.45 -32.12
C VAL A 908 78.73 6.86 -33.31
N ARG A 909 78.67 5.53 -33.45
CA ARG A 909 77.82 4.87 -34.47
C ARG A 909 76.34 5.21 -34.24
N THR A 910 75.84 4.96 -33.03
CA THR A 910 74.44 5.29 -32.67
C THR A 910 74.13 6.78 -32.67
N LEU A 911 75.14 7.65 -32.58
CA LEU A 911 74.98 9.10 -32.74
C LEU A 911 74.71 9.44 -34.20
N ILE A 912 75.52 8.92 -35.13
CA ILE A 912 75.33 9.09 -36.58
C ILE A 912 74.00 8.47 -37.02
N GLU A 913 73.74 7.21 -36.65
CA GLU A 913 72.48 6.51 -36.96
C GLU A 913 71.24 7.26 -36.43
N SER A 914 71.37 8.03 -35.33
CA SER A 914 70.24 8.82 -34.81
C SER A 914 69.89 10.05 -35.66
N ILE A 915 70.86 10.61 -36.40
CA ILE A 915 70.64 11.78 -37.29
C ILE A 915 70.68 11.42 -38.78
N GLU A 916 70.83 10.13 -39.12
CA GLU A 916 70.93 9.62 -40.50
C GLU A 916 69.75 10.02 -41.43
N PRO A 917 68.50 10.22 -40.96
CA PRO A 917 67.43 10.79 -41.80
C PRO A 917 67.70 12.21 -42.31
N ASP A 918 68.41 13.03 -41.52
CA ASP A 918 68.77 14.42 -41.83
C ASP A 918 70.18 14.56 -42.42
N PHE A 919 71.14 13.76 -41.95
CA PHE A 919 72.57 13.88 -42.23
C PHE A 919 73.18 12.55 -42.71
N ILE A 920 73.47 12.50 -44.00
CA ILE A 920 74.04 11.35 -44.71
C ILE A 920 75.57 11.38 -44.62
N ARG A 921 76.18 10.21 -44.38
CA ARG A 921 77.63 10.08 -44.32
C ARG A 921 78.26 10.03 -45.72
N VAL A 922 78.81 11.15 -46.17
CA VAL A 922 79.46 11.26 -47.48
C VAL A 922 80.89 10.71 -47.52
N GLY A 923 81.52 10.45 -46.37
CA GLY A 923 82.89 9.96 -46.31
C GLY A 923 83.35 9.42 -44.95
N LYS A 924 84.67 9.30 -44.79
CA LYS A 924 85.26 8.68 -43.59
C LYS A 924 84.91 9.43 -42.30
N THR A 925 84.94 10.77 -42.33
CA THR A 925 84.71 11.65 -41.18
C THR A 925 83.58 12.66 -41.40
N MET A 926 83.30 13.05 -42.65
CA MET A 926 82.28 14.05 -42.99
C MET A 926 80.86 13.49 -43.13
N LEU A 927 79.89 14.21 -42.57
CA LEU A 927 78.45 14.10 -42.77
C LEU A 927 77.92 15.32 -43.55
N MET A 928 76.87 15.15 -44.34
CA MET A 928 76.19 16.25 -45.06
C MET A 928 74.67 16.09 -45.03
N ARG A 929 73.94 17.20 -45.03
CA ARG A 929 72.46 17.19 -45.03
C ARG A 929 71.90 16.44 -46.25
N LYS A 930 70.91 15.55 -46.05
CA LYS A 930 70.34 14.64 -47.09
C LYS A 930 70.02 15.38 -48.41
N GLU A 931 69.35 16.52 -48.29
CA GLU A 931 68.99 17.42 -49.39
C GLU A 931 70.22 17.94 -50.16
N SER A 932 71.28 18.35 -49.45
CA SER A 932 72.53 18.86 -50.03
C SER A 932 73.32 17.77 -50.75
N VAL A 933 73.23 16.52 -50.31
CA VAL A 933 73.79 15.33 -50.99
C VAL A 933 72.99 14.99 -52.26
N GLY A 934 71.73 15.43 -52.34
CA GLY A 934 70.82 15.12 -53.44
C GLY A 934 70.15 13.75 -53.32
N VAL A 935 70.06 13.18 -52.11
CA VAL A 935 69.42 11.89 -51.88
C VAL A 935 67.93 12.10 -51.65
N ASP A 936 67.12 11.36 -52.40
CA ASP A 936 65.67 11.30 -52.34
C ASP A 936 65.21 9.83 -52.36
N ASP A 937 63.90 9.59 -52.42
CA ASP A 937 63.37 8.24 -52.28
C ASP A 937 63.54 7.41 -53.58
N ASP A 938 63.59 8.06 -54.75
CA ASP A 938 63.88 7.43 -56.05
C ASP A 938 65.35 6.98 -56.13
N SER A 939 66.30 7.83 -55.72
CA SER A 939 67.72 7.47 -55.68
C SER A 939 68.06 6.43 -54.60
N VAL A 940 67.28 6.34 -53.51
CA VAL A 940 67.32 5.19 -52.59
C VAL A 940 66.83 3.91 -53.29
N LEU A 941 65.71 3.94 -54.01
CA LEU A 941 65.18 2.78 -54.73
C LEU A 941 66.13 2.27 -55.84
N ASP A 942 66.73 3.17 -56.62
CA ASP A 942 67.75 2.81 -57.61
C ASP A 942 68.99 2.19 -56.93
N THR A 943 69.44 2.75 -55.81
CA THR A 943 70.55 2.19 -55.00
C THR A 943 70.24 0.78 -54.50
N VAL A 944 68.99 0.52 -54.05
CA VAL A 944 68.51 -0.82 -53.68
C VAL A 944 68.57 -1.78 -54.86
N GLN A 945 68.13 -1.37 -56.05
CA GLN A 945 68.16 -2.21 -57.24
C GLN A 945 69.60 -2.60 -57.62
N GLN A 946 70.53 -1.63 -57.64
CA GLN A 946 71.94 -1.90 -57.94
C GLN A 946 72.59 -2.85 -56.93
N ILE A 947 72.34 -2.66 -55.62
CA ILE A 947 72.84 -3.55 -54.57
C ILE A 947 72.31 -4.98 -54.78
N ASN A 948 71.01 -5.14 -55.05
CA ASN A 948 70.41 -6.46 -55.27
C ASN A 948 70.96 -7.17 -56.53
N GLU A 949 71.20 -6.44 -57.62
CA GLU A 949 71.83 -7.02 -58.83
C GLU A 949 73.28 -7.44 -58.57
N ILE A 950 74.07 -6.61 -57.88
CA ILE A 950 75.45 -6.93 -57.46
C ILE A 950 75.48 -8.18 -56.56
N VAL A 951 74.56 -8.29 -55.59
CA VAL A 951 74.42 -9.43 -54.67
C VAL A 951 74.02 -10.70 -55.42
N HIS A 952 73.08 -10.61 -56.36
CA HIS A 952 72.66 -11.73 -57.20
C HIS A 952 73.83 -12.27 -58.05
N VAL A 953 74.53 -11.38 -58.76
CA VAL A 953 75.70 -11.72 -59.59
C VAL A 953 76.86 -12.31 -58.78
N ARG A 954 77.01 -11.90 -57.51
CA ARG A 954 78.07 -12.37 -56.60
C ARG A 954 77.68 -13.61 -55.77
N GLY A 955 76.50 -14.18 -55.98
CA GLY A 955 76.10 -15.47 -55.40
C GLY A 955 75.37 -15.39 -54.06
N GLY A 956 74.62 -14.32 -53.81
CA GLY A 956 73.69 -14.20 -52.68
C GLY A 956 74.18 -13.38 -51.49
N TYR A 957 75.42 -12.89 -51.50
CA TYR A 957 75.89 -11.87 -50.55
C TYR A 957 77.03 -11.01 -51.10
N CYS A 958 77.13 -9.76 -50.61
CA CYS A 958 78.25 -8.88 -50.91
C CYS A 958 78.53 -7.91 -49.75
N ALA A 959 79.79 -7.85 -49.29
CA ALA A 959 80.24 -6.81 -48.36
C ALA A 959 80.35 -5.45 -49.07
N SER A 960 79.93 -4.36 -48.42
CA SER A 960 80.00 -2.98 -48.91
C SER A 960 81.39 -2.62 -49.43
N LYS A 961 82.42 -2.96 -48.65
CA LYS A 961 83.84 -2.73 -48.97
C LYS A 961 84.35 -3.41 -50.25
N ASN A 962 83.61 -4.39 -50.78
CA ASN A 962 83.95 -5.05 -52.04
C ASN A 962 83.24 -4.40 -53.25
N ILE A 963 82.48 -3.31 -53.05
CA ILE A 963 81.87 -2.51 -54.10
C ILE A 963 82.74 -1.27 -54.30
N ASP A 964 83.45 -1.26 -55.42
CA ASP A 964 84.48 -0.29 -55.82
C ASP A 964 84.20 0.35 -57.19
N ASP A 965 83.38 -0.28 -58.03
CA ASP A 965 82.73 0.36 -59.19
C ASP A 965 81.32 0.84 -58.80
N PHE A 966 81.06 2.13 -59.05
CA PHE A 966 79.78 2.79 -58.79
C PHE A 966 79.13 3.35 -60.07
N SER A 967 79.61 2.98 -61.26
CA SER A 967 79.22 3.58 -62.55
C SER A 967 77.75 3.37 -62.96
N TRP A 968 76.97 2.64 -62.17
CA TRP A 968 75.56 2.30 -62.40
C TRP A 968 74.62 2.78 -61.27
N PHE A 969 75.16 3.44 -60.24
CA PHE A 969 74.37 4.06 -59.17
C PHE A 969 73.83 5.43 -59.63
N PRO A 970 72.73 5.94 -59.05
CA PRO A 970 72.12 7.19 -59.50
C PRO A 970 73.03 8.41 -59.27
N ASP A 971 72.91 9.41 -60.13
CA ASP A 971 73.69 10.66 -60.04
C ASP A 971 73.32 11.46 -58.77
N LEU A 972 74.29 11.70 -57.89
CA LEU A 972 74.15 12.52 -56.67
C LEU A 972 75.04 13.76 -56.74
N ASN A 973 74.81 14.74 -55.85
CA ASN A 973 75.64 15.97 -55.77
C ASN A 973 77.07 15.72 -55.29
N VAL A 974 77.40 14.50 -54.84
CA VAL A 974 78.71 14.08 -54.33
C VAL A 974 79.10 12.71 -54.92
N PRO A 975 80.41 12.41 -55.08
CA PRO A 975 80.84 11.15 -55.68
C PRO A 975 80.60 9.94 -54.76
N TRP A 976 80.05 8.88 -55.34
CA TRP A 976 79.85 7.60 -54.67
C TRP A 976 81.14 7.01 -54.11
N ASN A 977 81.00 6.41 -52.93
CA ASN A 977 82.04 5.69 -52.21
C ASN A 977 81.37 4.78 -51.16
N THR A 978 82.13 3.88 -50.54
CA THR A 978 81.56 2.88 -49.62
C THR A 978 80.85 3.47 -48.40
N TYR A 979 81.26 4.64 -47.88
CA TYR A 979 80.58 5.25 -46.73
C TYR A 979 79.20 5.80 -47.12
N LEU A 980 79.11 6.43 -48.30
CA LEU A 980 77.85 6.91 -48.87
C LEU A 980 76.92 5.73 -49.22
N LEU A 981 77.47 4.63 -49.75
CA LEU A 981 76.73 3.40 -49.99
C LEU A 981 76.05 2.87 -48.72
N GLU A 982 76.78 2.81 -47.60
CA GLU A 982 76.22 2.33 -46.33
C GLU A 982 75.08 3.22 -45.83
N SER A 983 75.26 4.55 -45.79
CA SER A 983 74.19 5.45 -45.31
C SER A 983 72.99 5.57 -46.26
N VAL A 984 73.17 5.57 -47.58
CA VAL A 984 72.01 5.56 -48.50
C VAL A 984 71.28 4.20 -48.43
N SER A 985 72.00 3.09 -48.29
CA SER A 985 71.38 1.77 -48.06
C SER A 985 70.64 1.67 -46.72
N ALA A 986 71.05 2.45 -45.71
CA ALA A 986 70.38 2.49 -44.40
C ALA A 986 68.94 3.02 -44.52
N LEU A 987 68.72 4.01 -45.39
CA LEU A 987 67.40 4.60 -45.64
C LEU A 987 66.40 3.62 -46.29
N ALA A 988 66.90 2.54 -46.91
CA ALA A 988 66.06 1.56 -47.60
C ALA A 988 65.22 0.67 -46.66
N GLY A 989 65.59 0.56 -45.38
CA GLY A 989 64.89 -0.27 -44.40
C GLY A 989 64.73 -1.72 -44.87
N ASP A 990 63.52 -2.26 -44.79
CA ASP A 990 63.19 -3.65 -45.15
C ASP A 990 63.38 -3.99 -46.65
N LEU A 991 63.70 -3.02 -47.51
CA LEU A 991 63.98 -3.24 -48.94
C LEU A 991 65.36 -3.90 -49.20
N LEU A 992 66.25 -3.96 -48.20
CA LEU A 992 67.54 -4.64 -48.26
C LEU A 992 67.77 -5.51 -47.02
N THR A 993 68.19 -6.76 -47.22
CA THR A 993 68.67 -7.59 -46.10
C THR A 993 70.14 -7.25 -45.82
N VAL A 994 70.39 -6.46 -44.77
CA VAL A 994 71.75 -6.01 -44.40
C VAL A 994 72.22 -6.63 -43.08
N LEU A 995 73.33 -7.36 -43.13
CA LEU A 995 74.04 -7.84 -41.95
C LEU A 995 75.18 -6.87 -41.60
N ARG A 996 74.96 -5.99 -40.63
CA ARG A 996 75.97 -5.03 -40.14
C ARG A 996 76.96 -5.71 -39.19
N ILE A 997 78.25 -5.75 -39.54
CA ILE A 997 79.28 -6.30 -38.65
C ILE A 997 79.62 -5.27 -37.55
N ASN A 998 79.36 -5.62 -36.29
CA ASN A 998 79.61 -4.72 -35.17
C ASN A 998 81.11 -4.57 -34.87
N THR A 999 81.68 -3.40 -35.13
CA THR A 999 83.11 -3.09 -34.98
C THR A 999 83.37 -1.94 -34.01
N SER A 1000 84.54 -1.97 -33.37
CA SER A 1000 85.02 -0.91 -32.47
C SER A 1000 85.48 0.38 -33.15
N THR A 1001 85.36 0.48 -34.49
CA THR A 1001 85.74 1.70 -35.24
C THR A 1001 84.68 2.06 -36.27
N ILE A 1002 84.16 3.29 -36.19
CA ILE A 1002 83.21 3.83 -37.18
C ILE A 1002 83.84 4.07 -38.56
N TYR A 1003 85.17 4.17 -38.63
CA TYR A 1003 85.93 4.51 -39.84
C TYR A 1003 86.15 3.33 -40.80
N THR A 1004 85.52 2.18 -40.56
CA THR A 1004 85.61 0.99 -41.41
C THR A 1004 84.21 0.62 -41.88
N PRO A 1005 83.97 0.52 -43.19
CA PRO A 1005 82.74 -0.07 -43.73
C PRO A 1005 82.59 -1.54 -43.31
N VAL A 1006 81.38 -1.96 -43.00
CA VAL A 1006 81.03 -3.21 -42.28
C VAL A 1006 79.75 -3.90 -42.74
N ASP A 1007 78.96 -3.26 -43.61
CA ASP A 1007 77.65 -3.79 -44.00
C ASP A 1007 77.82 -4.91 -45.04
N VAL A 1008 77.07 -5.99 -44.86
CA VAL A 1008 77.02 -7.13 -45.79
C VAL A 1008 75.59 -7.28 -46.31
N TYR A 1009 75.40 -6.95 -47.57
CA TYR A 1009 74.13 -7.12 -48.28
C TYR A 1009 73.91 -8.59 -48.61
N ILE A 1010 72.67 -9.06 -48.48
CA ILE A 1010 72.22 -10.44 -48.67
C ILE A 1010 70.95 -10.41 -49.54
N GLY A 1011 70.73 -11.43 -50.38
CA GLY A 1011 69.57 -11.57 -51.28
C GLY A 1011 69.17 -13.00 -51.54
#